data_AF-A0A2E7TLB9-F1
#
_entry.id   AF-A0A2E7TLB9-F1
#
_cell.length_a   1.000
_cell.length_b   1.000
_cell.length_c   1.000
_cell.angle_alpha   90.00
_cell.angle_beta   90.00
_cell.angle_gamma   90.00
#
_symmetry.space_group_name_H-M   'P 1'
#
loop_
_entity.id
_entity.type
_entity.pdbx_description
1 polymer ?
#
loop_
_entity_poly.entity_id
_entity_poly.type
_entity_poly.pdbx_seq_one_letter_code
_entity_poly.pdbx_strand_id
1 'polypeptide(L)'
;MPRLTTQAEENNPKRVGYDFRVDNQLYRSAIGPERQMVIQSSDVQEQGINVKQNAEDFTSNIGRIYSRTNFSGGSNLDNAHRRDGTEKDVKRFWDSEGVDVFNQDLGKSYNVQLLNTTELEQALSSSDNDNSLAVAGTNIFASDDATLYISTDGGDTWNPQSTNLTAGYHIKGLAVSGSDLYITANNGSAGEIELLPTANATPGSSSQKMSAAIYDKIWSVKGQFLVTIGNAIHAYDGNTTVGSALITLGTGETFTDVCDAGAVVLATASDGKIYSFKDISGVLTAKGQSELTGESPTCIVESQGIIFYGTKATQITGNKVIGRLYRADLTVADDLYVLANNQLIKQWDVDAIDNAPYYLYTTRDSVYCGIKESGSTSYLWRYYLPTAGIARYWKASAGGNVYGICEVNEKFLFTVSGSGVYQQTGTYEEEGYLIAPPADFYTAEAKQFVGAEVDVEELATGESVELHISNKYEAINDSNDSSFDLEVNVNSGIGGQEAQISRVARYVVPKIVLKGNGTSTPKLKSFQVRALARPELVVVQIPVNLSDRVERPFRKPIKVKNLGETIYQSLKDKEGNAVTLEIYDPAEIIRGVVEKISYPIQSNPNIGSVTQYAILTVRGTRQETFSQITSGDILGVNGFSIMRFG
;
A
#
# COMPACT_ATOMS: atom_id res chain seq x y z
N MET A 1 53.43 -2.29 43.89
CA MET A 1 53.56 -2.20 42.43
C MET A 1 52.64 -1.11 41.93
N PRO A 2 52.95 -0.41 40.82
CA PRO A 2 52.00 0.51 40.20
C PRO A 2 50.68 -0.24 39.94
N ARG A 3 49.53 0.40 40.15
CA ARG A 3 48.22 -0.18 39.85
C ARG A 3 47.57 0.62 38.73
N LEU A 4 46.97 -0.08 37.77
CA LEU A 4 46.18 0.53 36.71
C LEU A 4 44.89 1.11 37.28
N THR A 5 44.54 2.31 36.83
CA THR A 5 43.27 2.95 37.19
C THR A 5 42.12 2.21 36.53
N THR A 6 41.07 1.99 37.30
CA THR A 6 39.88 1.27 36.87
C THR A 6 38.66 2.18 36.79
N GLN A 7 37.62 1.75 36.07
CA GLN A 7 36.36 2.48 35.97
C GLN A 7 35.71 2.76 37.35
N ALA A 8 35.86 1.86 38.31
CA ALA A 8 35.32 2.04 39.66
C ALA A 8 36.02 3.18 40.44
N GLU A 9 37.22 3.58 40.02
CA GLU A 9 38.03 4.61 40.67
C GLU A 9 37.88 5.99 40.02
N GLU A 10 37.39 6.07 38.78
CA GLU A 10 37.27 7.31 38.03
C GLU A 10 35.94 7.41 37.27
N ASN A 11 35.06 8.31 37.74
CA ASN A 11 33.71 8.49 37.19
C ASN A 11 33.69 9.27 35.87
N ASN A 12 34.75 10.02 35.53
CA ASN A 12 34.81 10.76 34.26
C ASN A 12 36.21 10.63 33.60
N PRO A 13 36.53 9.45 33.05
CA PRO A 13 37.87 9.11 32.57
C PRO A 13 38.36 10.04 31.45
N LYS A 14 37.48 10.47 30.54
CA LYS A 14 37.80 11.41 29.46
C LYS A 14 38.34 12.74 30.00
N ARG A 15 37.73 13.29 31.07
CA ARG A 15 38.17 14.54 31.70
C ARG A 15 39.57 14.45 32.33
N VAL A 16 39.98 13.24 32.73
CA VAL A 16 41.27 12.99 33.39
C VAL A 16 42.37 12.57 32.40
N GLY A 17 42.02 12.53 31.10
CA GLY A 17 42.95 12.26 29.99
C GLY A 17 43.15 10.78 29.72
N TYR A 18 42.12 9.94 29.93
CA TYR A 18 42.04 8.59 29.39
C TYR A 18 41.22 8.61 28.09
N ASP A 19 41.64 7.83 27.10
CA ASP A 19 41.07 7.87 25.75
C ASP A 19 40.20 6.66 25.43
N PHE A 20 40.46 5.53 26.08
CA PHE A 20 39.71 4.30 25.92
C PHE A 20 39.85 3.39 27.15
N ARG A 21 39.01 2.37 27.23
CA ARG A 21 39.09 1.31 28.23
C ARG A 21 39.01 -0.07 27.62
N VAL A 22 39.65 -1.03 28.28
CA VAL A 22 39.53 -2.46 27.98
C VAL A 22 38.98 -3.15 29.23
N ASP A 23 37.74 -3.58 29.16
CA ASP A 23 36.91 -3.98 30.30
C ASP A 23 36.89 -2.87 31.37
N ASN A 24 37.36 -3.17 32.58
CA ASN A 24 37.38 -2.23 33.68
C ASN A 24 38.63 -1.34 33.73
N GLN A 25 39.63 -1.55 32.87
CA GLN A 25 40.93 -0.86 32.94
C GLN A 25 41.00 0.32 31.97
N LEU A 26 41.48 1.47 32.46
CA LEU A 26 41.56 2.71 31.71
C LEU A 26 42.94 2.93 31.11
N TYR A 27 42.99 3.33 29.84
CA TYR A 27 44.21 3.49 29.08
C TYR A 27 44.28 4.84 28.36
N ARG A 28 45.51 5.21 28.00
CA ARG A 28 45.82 6.43 27.26
C ARG A 28 46.40 6.06 25.93
N SER A 29 45.95 6.75 24.90
CA SER A 29 46.50 6.60 23.56
C SER A 29 47.80 7.40 23.44
N ALA A 30 48.64 7.00 22.49
CA ALA A 30 49.86 7.70 22.07
C ALA A 30 49.68 8.26 20.65
N ILE A 31 48.48 8.79 20.37
CA ILE A 31 48.12 9.34 19.05
C ILE A 31 48.97 10.58 18.76
N GLY A 32 49.43 10.70 17.51
CA GLY A 32 50.22 11.82 17.03
C GLY A 32 50.24 11.88 15.50
N PRO A 33 50.95 12.86 14.89
CA PRO A 33 50.94 13.08 13.44
C PRO A 33 51.31 11.86 12.59
N GLU A 34 52.14 10.97 13.13
CA GLU A 34 52.59 9.72 12.47
C GLU A 34 52.03 8.45 13.16
N ARG A 35 51.10 8.61 14.11
CA ARG A 35 50.50 7.51 14.90
C ARG A 35 49.01 7.73 15.03
N GLN A 36 48.25 7.11 14.15
CA GLN A 36 46.80 7.24 14.14
C GLN A 36 46.15 6.00 14.76
N MET A 37 45.01 6.21 15.42
CA MET A 37 44.08 5.13 15.70
C MET A 37 43.44 4.72 14.37
N VAL A 38 43.43 3.41 14.07
CA VAL A 38 42.85 2.87 12.84
C VAL A 38 41.69 1.96 13.21
N ILE A 39 40.55 2.18 12.57
CA ILE A 39 39.32 1.37 12.73
C ILE A 39 38.96 0.87 11.33
N GLN A 40 39.05 -0.45 11.10
CA GLN A 40 38.82 -1.06 9.79
C GLN A 40 37.71 -2.11 9.87
N SER A 41 36.73 -2.05 8.96
CA SER A 41 35.71 -3.09 8.79
C SER A 41 36.29 -4.34 8.13
N SER A 42 35.91 -5.54 8.58
CA SER A 42 36.24 -6.83 7.96
C SER A 42 34.98 -7.62 7.60
N ASP A 43 35.05 -8.46 6.58
CA ASP A 43 33.90 -9.24 6.10
C ASP A 43 33.51 -10.38 7.07
N VAL A 44 32.20 -10.59 7.24
CA VAL A 44 31.63 -11.66 8.08
C VAL A 44 31.62 -12.97 7.28
N GLN A 45 32.21 -14.05 7.83
CA GLN A 45 32.05 -15.40 7.29
C GLN A 45 30.72 -16.02 7.76
N GLU A 46 30.01 -16.69 6.84
CA GLU A 46 28.74 -17.38 7.08
C GLU A 46 28.81 -18.31 8.31
N GLN A 47 28.05 -17.99 9.36
CA GLN A 47 27.68 -18.97 10.38
C GLN A 47 26.50 -19.78 9.85
N GLY A 48 26.54 -21.11 10.02
CA GLY A 48 25.43 -22.00 9.65
C GLY A 48 24.17 -21.69 10.45
N ILE A 49 23.27 -20.89 9.89
CA ILE A 49 22.00 -20.49 10.50
C ILE A 49 21.01 -21.64 10.36
N ASN A 50 20.41 -22.08 11.48
CA ASN A 50 19.32 -23.04 11.45
C ASN A 50 18.00 -22.32 11.15
N VAL A 51 17.52 -22.52 9.94
CA VAL A 51 16.33 -21.87 9.38
C VAL A 51 15.03 -22.37 10.04
N LYS A 52 14.99 -23.62 10.52
CA LYS A 52 13.81 -24.34 11.05
C LYS A 52 13.26 -23.93 12.43
N GLN A 53 13.77 -22.88 13.06
CA GLN A 53 13.29 -22.42 14.38
C GLN A 53 12.14 -21.43 14.23
N ASN A 54 11.18 -21.46 15.18
CA ASN A 54 10.01 -20.56 15.18
C ASN A 54 10.45 -19.09 15.13
N ALA A 55 9.84 -18.33 14.21
CA ALA A 55 10.19 -16.96 13.90
C ALA A 55 10.13 -16.00 15.11
N GLU A 56 9.19 -16.20 16.03
CA GLU A 56 8.99 -15.27 17.17
C GLU A 56 9.88 -15.57 18.39
N ASP A 57 10.62 -16.68 18.40
CA ASP A 57 11.34 -17.17 19.60
C ASP A 57 12.84 -16.82 19.58
N PHE A 58 13.24 -15.81 18.79
CA PHE A 58 14.63 -15.43 18.63
C PHE A 58 15.06 -14.30 19.57
N THR A 59 15.97 -14.62 20.49
CA THR A 59 16.76 -13.64 21.24
C THR A 59 17.71 -12.88 20.30
N SER A 60 18.09 -11.65 20.69
CA SER A 60 18.77 -10.60 19.89
C SER A 60 20.10 -10.94 19.17
N ASN A 61 20.53 -12.20 19.19
CA ASN A 61 21.76 -12.67 18.55
C ASN A 61 21.55 -13.30 17.17
N ILE A 62 20.31 -13.47 16.70
CA ILE A 62 19.99 -14.22 15.46
C ILE A 62 18.95 -13.46 14.62
N GLY A 63 19.36 -12.34 14.00
CA GLY A 63 18.64 -11.66 12.92
C GLY A 63 17.30 -11.00 13.27
N ARG A 64 16.81 -10.16 12.35
CA ARG A 64 15.46 -9.57 12.37
C ARG A 64 14.61 -10.25 11.29
N ILE A 65 13.34 -10.49 11.59
CA ILE A 65 12.38 -11.13 10.69
C ILE A 65 11.36 -10.09 10.22
N TYR A 66 11.12 -10.06 8.91
CA TYR A 66 10.04 -9.33 8.30
C TYR A 66 8.97 -10.34 7.93
N SER A 67 7.86 -10.30 8.64
CA SER A 67 6.66 -11.07 8.32
C SER A 67 5.51 -10.09 8.21
N ARG A 68 4.76 -10.14 7.11
CA ARG A 68 3.51 -9.39 6.96
C ARG A 68 2.37 -10.38 6.74
N THR A 69 1.40 -10.37 7.64
CA THR A 69 0.22 -11.24 7.57
C THR A 69 -1.05 -10.45 7.83
N ASN A 70 -1.37 -9.57 6.88
CA ASN A 70 -2.68 -8.97 6.66
C ASN A 70 -2.58 -8.13 5.37
N PHE A 71 -3.28 -8.52 4.30
CA PHE A 71 -3.25 -7.79 3.01
C PHE A 71 -4.48 -6.92 2.78
N SER A 72 -5.38 -6.81 3.77
CA SER A 72 -6.65 -6.11 3.62
C SER A 72 -6.57 -4.57 3.58
N GLY A 73 -5.43 -3.98 3.89
CA GLY A 73 -5.19 -2.54 4.03
C GLY A 73 -4.91 -1.82 2.72
N GLY A 74 -4.97 -2.52 1.59
CA GLY A 74 -4.97 -1.91 0.26
C GLY A 74 -3.60 -1.63 -0.34
N SER A 75 -3.63 -1.30 -1.63
CA SER A 75 -2.51 -1.00 -2.53
C SER A 75 -1.92 0.40 -2.36
N ASN A 76 -0.77 0.65 -3.02
CA ASN A 76 -0.02 1.89 -3.14
C ASN A 76 0.57 2.45 -1.84
N LEU A 77 0.97 1.60 -0.91
CA LEU A 77 1.53 2.04 0.37
C LEU A 77 2.92 1.46 0.57
N ASP A 78 3.92 2.33 0.48
CA ASP A 78 5.36 2.01 0.57
C ASP A 78 5.83 1.79 2.01
N ASN A 79 5.04 2.25 2.98
CA ASN A 79 5.45 2.23 4.37
C ASN A 79 5.57 0.79 4.90
N ALA A 80 6.82 0.43 5.23
CA ALA A 80 7.17 -0.74 6.02
C ALA A 80 6.56 -0.65 7.45
N HIS A 81 6.47 -1.81 8.11
CA HIS A 81 6.11 -2.04 9.52
C HIS A 81 6.86 -1.17 10.56
N ARG A 82 6.34 -0.03 11.04
CA ARG A 82 7.10 0.82 12.01
C ARG A 82 7.54 0.03 13.25
N ARG A 83 8.76 0.29 13.76
CA ARG A 83 9.28 -0.32 15.00
C ARG A 83 8.32 -0.11 16.19
N ASP A 84 7.68 1.05 16.23
CA ASP A 84 6.65 1.43 17.22
C ASP A 84 5.25 1.48 16.56
N GLY A 85 5.01 0.62 15.57
CA GLY A 85 3.79 0.62 14.76
C GLY A 85 2.53 0.27 15.56
N THR A 86 1.42 0.84 15.13
CA THR A 86 0.07 0.49 15.56
C THR A 86 -0.46 -0.69 14.72
N GLU A 87 -1.53 -1.33 15.17
CA GLU A 87 -2.20 -2.43 14.43
C GLU A 87 -2.62 -2.05 13.00
N LYS A 88 -2.73 -0.76 12.66
CA LYS A 88 -3.09 -0.29 11.32
C LYS A 88 -1.89 -0.16 10.38
N ASP A 89 -0.67 -0.08 10.91
CA ASP A 89 0.55 0.08 10.12
C ASP A 89 0.98 -1.21 9.39
N VAL A 90 0.42 -2.36 9.80
CA VAL A 90 0.77 -3.68 9.25
C VAL A 90 -0.15 -4.16 8.13
N LYS A 91 -1.25 -3.47 7.83
CA LYS A 91 -2.34 -4.05 7.02
C LYS A 91 -2.17 -3.98 5.49
N ARG A 92 -1.13 -3.41 4.90
CA ARG A 92 -1.17 -2.90 3.50
C ARG A 92 -0.38 -3.74 2.48
N PHE A 93 -0.47 -3.42 1.20
CA PHE A 93 0.47 -3.91 0.17
C PHE A 93 0.77 -2.82 -0.87
N TRP A 94 1.71 -3.07 -1.80
CA TRP A 94 2.04 -2.09 -2.82
C TRP A 94 1.17 -2.26 -4.07
N ASP A 95 1.14 -3.45 -4.65
CA ASP A 95 0.30 -3.70 -5.82
C ASP A 95 -0.20 -5.14 -5.89
N SER A 96 -1.30 -5.36 -6.60
CA SER A 96 -1.85 -6.69 -6.84
C SER A 96 -2.57 -6.78 -8.18
N GLU A 97 -2.61 -7.99 -8.74
CA GLU A 97 -3.40 -8.33 -9.92
C GLU A 97 -3.81 -9.80 -9.86
N GLY A 98 -5.05 -10.11 -10.27
CA GLY A 98 -5.54 -11.49 -10.38
C GLY A 98 -5.71 -12.23 -9.05
N VAL A 99 -5.57 -11.54 -7.91
CA VAL A 99 -5.68 -12.13 -6.56
C VAL A 99 -6.70 -11.40 -5.70
N ASP A 100 -7.45 -12.17 -4.90
CA ASP A 100 -8.35 -11.68 -3.87
C ASP A 100 -7.59 -11.49 -2.56
N VAL A 101 -7.52 -10.23 -2.13
CA VAL A 101 -6.89 -9.80 -0.88
C VAL A 101 -7.92 -9.39 0.19
N PHE A 102 -9.22 -9.52 -0.11
CA PHE A 102 -10.31 -9.07 0.75
C PHE A 102 -11.13 -10.21 1.37
N ASN A 103 -10.90 -11.46 0.99
CA ASN A 103 -11.67 -12.59 1.50
C ASN A 103 -11.60 -12.69 3.04
N GLN A 104 -12.74 -12.48 3.70
CA GLN A 104 -12.90 -12.57 5.16
C GLN A 104 -14.20 -13.29 5.48
N ASP A 105 -14.25 -14.60 5.23
CA ASP A 105 -15.31 -15.43 5.79
C ASP A 105 -15.19 -15.48 7.31
N LEU A 106 -16.30 -15.17 8.00
CA LEU A 106 -16.34 -15.17 9.47
C LEU A 106 -15.98 -16.57 10.00
N GLY A 107 -14.90 -16.66 10.79
CA GLY A 107 -14.43 -17.92 11.38
C GLY A 107 -13.47 -18.74 10.52
N LYS A 108 -13.05 -18.24 9.34
CA LYS A 108 -11.96 -18.85 8.56
C LYS A 108 -10.66 -18.08 8.71
N SER A 109 -9.54 -18.80 8.60
CA SER A 109 -8.21 -18.17 8.52
C SER A 109 -8.10 -17.36 7.22
N TYR A 110 -7.51 -16.18 7.32
CA TYR A 110 -7.30 -15.30 6.18
C TYR A 110 -6.28 -15.91 5.20
N ASN A 111 -6.60 -15.90 3.91
CA ASN A 111 -5.70 -16.30 2.83
C ASN A 111 -5.87 -15.38 1.62
N VAL A 112 -4.84 -15.36 0.78
CA VAL A 112 -4.90 -14.79 -0.57
C VAL A 112 -5.06 -15.93 -1.54
N GLN A 113 -5.96 -15.74 -2.49
CA GLN A 113 -6.26 -16.70 -3.55
C GLN A 113 -6.43 -15.98 -4.88
N LEU A 114 -6.46 -16.70 -5.99
CA LEU A 114 -6.73 -16.15 -7.31
C LEU A 114 -8.19 -15.72 -7.43
N LEU A 115 -8.43 -14.69 -8.22
CA LEU A 115 -9.77 -14.27 -8.62
C LEU A 115 -10.30 -15.17 -9.74
N ASN A 116 -11.61 -15.12 -9.97
CA ASN A 116 -12.18 -15.66 -11.18
C ASN A 116 -11.89 -14.77 -12.39
N THR A 117 -11.79 -15.40 -13.56
CA THR A 117 -11.72 -14.68 -14.83
C THR A 117 -13.04 -13.98 -15.14
N THR A 118 -13.03 -13.09 -16.13
CA THR A 118 -14.26 -12.57 -16.73
C THR A 118 -14.31 -12.84 -18.23
N GLU A 119 -15.51 -12.94 -18.78
CA GLU A 119 -15.74 -13.11 -20.21
C GLU A 119 -16.76 -12.11 -20.75
N LEU A 120 -16.69 -11.86 -22.07
CA LEU A 120 -17.63 -10.99 -22.78
C LEU A 120 -18.91 -11.78 -23.09
N GLU A 121 -20.00 -11.45 -22.41
CA GLU A 121 -21.30 -12.13 -22.58
C GLU A 121 -22.17 -11.47 -23.65
N GLN A 122 -22.08 -10.14 -23.78
CA GLN A 122 -22.87 -9.39 -24.75
C GLN A 122 -22.05 -8.27 -25.36
N ALA A 123 -21.77 -8.36 -26.66
CA ALA A 123 -21.14 -7.27 -27.40
C ALA A 123 -22.10 -6.06 -27.50
N LEU A 124 -21.58 -4.85 -27.31
CA LEU A 124 -22.34 -3.60 -27.43
C LEU A 124 -21.58 -2.65 -28.36
N SER A 125 -22.30 -2.05 -29.31
CA SER A 125 -21.74 -1.06 -30.24
C SER A 125 -22.39 0.31 -30.06
N SER A 126 -21.65 1.26 -29.51
CA SER A 126 -22.06 2.66 -29.37
C SER A 126 -21.17 3.59 -30.20
N SER A 127 -21.77 4.59 -30.83
CA SER A 127 -21.06 5.56 -31.67
C SER A 127 -20.38 6.66 -30.87
N ASP A 128 -20.83 6.90 -29.64
CA ASP A 128 -20.27 7.83 -28.68
C ASP A 128 -19.60 7.14 -27.48
N ASN A 129 -19.51 5.80 -27.51
CA ASN A 129 -18.98 4.94 -26.45
C ASN A 129 -19.82 4.91 -25.16
N ASP A 130 -21.05 5.44 -25.17
CA ASP A 130 -21.95 5.38 -24.02
C ASP A 130 -22.75 4.07 -24.03
N ASN A 131 -22.46 3.19 -23.06
CA ASN A 131 -23.23 1.97 -22.82
C ASN A 131 -23.94 2.11 -21.47
N SER A 132 -25.26 1.90 -21.44
CA SER A 132 -26.03 1.95 -20.20
C SER A 132 -26.28 0.54 -19.66
N LEU A 133 -26.27 0.40 -18.33
CA LEU A 133 -26.58 -0.83 -17.60
C LEU A 133 -27.57 -0.51 -16.47
N ALA A 134 -28.63 -1.29 -16.35
CA ALA A 134 -29.62 -1.11 -15.29
C ALA A 134 -30.15 -2.47 -14.81
N VAL A 135 -30.52 -2.55 -13.54
CA VAL A 135 -31.11 -3.76 -12.95
C VAL A 135 -32.49 -3.41 -12.43
N ALA A 136 -33.53 -4.08 -12.95
CA ALA A 136 -34.91 -3.91 -12.50
C ALA A 136 -35.46 -5.26 -12.01
N GLY A 137 -35.57 -5.39 -10.68
CA GLY A 137 -35.82 -6.68 -10.04
C GLY A 137 -34.64 -7.63 -10.24
N THR A 138 -34.87 -8.76 -10.91
CA THR A 138 -33.83 -9.73 -11.27
C THR A 138 -33.37 -9.61 -12.73
N ASN A 139 -34.03 -8.75 -13.52
CA ASN A 139 -33.71 -8.57 -14.93
C ASN A 139 -32.60 -7.53 -15.08
N ILE A 140 -31.63 -7.85 -15.92
CA ILE A 140 -30.52 -6.97 -16.26
C ILE A 140 -30.77 -6.41 -17.65
N PHE A 141 -30.64 -5.10 -17.79
CA PHE A 141 -30.78 -4.40 -19.05
C PHE A 141 -29.46 -3.75 -19.41
N ALA A 142 -29.01 -3.97 -20.63
CA ALA A 142 -27.86 -3.29 -21.20
C ALA A 142 -28.27 -2.71 -22.55
N SER A 143 -27.81 -1.51 -22.88
CA SER A 143 -28.10 -0.91 -24.18
C SER A 143 -26.83 -0.67 -24.97
N ASP A 144 -26.97 -0.84 -26.29
CA ASP A 144 -26.13 -0.15 -27.25
C ASP A 144 -26.86 1.14 -27.71
N ASP A 145 -26.40 1.76 -28.81
CA ASP A 145 -27.05 2.95 -29.36
C ASP A 145 -28.54 2.73 -29.67
N ALA A 146 -28.94 1.64 -30.33
CA ALA A 146 -30.30 1.49 -30.87
C ALA A 146 -31.11 0.35 -30.22
N THR A 147 -30.44 -0.59 -29.59
CA THR A 147 -30.98 -1.86 -29.11
C THR A 147 -30.85 -1.92 -27.60
N LEU A 148 -31.98 -2.16 -26.94
CA LEU A 148 -31.99 -2.58 -25.55
C LEU A 148 -31.89 -4.11 -25.51
N TYR A 149 -30.97 -4.64 -24.74
CA TYR A 149 -30.83 -6.06 -24.44
C TYR A 149 -31.32 -6.35 -23.02
N ILE A 150 -31.90 -7.52 -22.82
CA ILE A 150 -32.33 -8.03 -21.51
C ILE A 150 -31.71 -9.39 -21.24
N SER A 151 -31.24 -9.58 -20.02
CA SER A 151 -30.96 -10.88 -19.42
C SER A 151 -31.91 -11.14 -18.26
N THR A 152 -32.48 -12.34 -18.22
CA THR A 152 -33.46 -12.79 -17.21
C THR A 152 -32.91 -13.94 -16.35
N ASP A 153 -31.68 -14.35 -16.59
CA ASP A 153 -30.99 -15.50 -16.00
C ASP A 153 -29.67 -15.10 -15.31
N GLY A 154 -29.56 -13.83 -14.91
CA GLY A 154 -28.40 -13.34 -14.17
C GLY A 154 -27.17 -13.05 -15.04
N GLY A 155 -27.37 -12.84 -16.34
CA GLY A 155 -26.34 -12.44 -17.30
C GLY A 155 -25.87 -13.51 -18.27
N ASP A 156 -26.34 -14.76 -18.09
CA ASP A 156 -25.90 -15.91 -18.87
C ASP A 156 -26.44 -15.89 -20.31
N THR A 157 -27.62 -15.31 -20.54
CA THR A 157 -28.13 -15.08 -21.90
C THR A 157 -28.74 -13.68 -22.07
N TRP A 158 -28.58 -13.13 -23.27
CA TRP A 158 -29.02 -11.79 -23.64
C TRP A 158 -29.91 -11.83 -24.88
N ASN A 159 -31.07 -11.19 -24.80
CA ASN A 159 -32.03 -11.11 -25.89
C ASN A 159 -32.37 -9.65 -26.20
N PRO A 160 -32.57 -9.27 -27.47
CA PRO A 160 -33.10 -7.95 -27.80
C PRO A 160 -34.49 -7.75 -27.18
N GLN A 161 -34.64 -6.68 -26.41
CA GLN A 161 -35.89 -6.23 -25.83
C GLN A 161 -36.59 -5.31 -26.83
N SER A 162 -37.86 -5.61 -27.12
CA SER A 162 -38.66 -4.73 -27.97
C SER A 162 -38.91 -3.39 -27.29
N THR A 163 -38.62 -2.31 -28.00
CA THR A 163 -38.93 -0.94 -27.59
C THR A 163 -39.80 -0.27 -28.66
N ASN A 164 -40.54 0.76 -28.29
CA ASN A 164 -41.30 1.59 -29.22
C ASN A 164 -40.57 2.91 -29.54
N LEU A 165 -39.24 2.91 -29.40
CA LEU A 165 -38.42 4.08 -29.66
C LEU A 165 -38.66 4.62 -31.06
N THR A 166 -38.73 5.94 -31.16
CA THR A 166 -38.86 6.65 -32.43
C THR A 166 -37.67 6.28 -33.32
N ALA A 167 -37.95 5.91 -34.58
CA ALA A 167 -36.93 5.44 -35.51
C ALA A 167 -35.77 6.45 -35.66
N GLY A 168 -34.54 5.96 -35.45
CA GLY A 168 -33.32 6.77 -35.51
C GLY A 168 -32.94 7.45 -34.19
N TYR A 169 -33.66 7.21 -33.10
CA TYR A 169 -33.22 7.63 -31.77
C TYR A 169 -32.19 6.65 -31.20
N HIS A 170 -31.28 7.20 -30.41
CA HIS A 170 -30.27 6.45 -29.68
C HIS A 170 -30.58 6.46 -28.19
N ILE A 171 -30.49 5.31 -27.51
CA ILE A 171 -30.62 5.20 -26.06
C ILE A 171 -29.45 5.93 -25.40
N LYS A 172 -29.76 6.85 -24.48
CA LYS A 172 -28.74 7.66 -23.77
C LYS A 172 -28.66 7.38 -22.28
N GLY A 173 -29.71 6.81 -21.70
CA GLY A 173 -29.75 6.59 -20.25
C GLY A 173 -30.87 5.67 -19.84
N LEU A 174 -30.62 4.94 -18.76
CA LEU A 174 -31.54 4.01 -18.15
C LEU A 174 -31.69 4.36 -16.66
N ALA A 175 -32.92 4.44 -16.17
CA ALA A 175 -33.19 4.61 -14.75
C ALA A 175 -34.29 3.66 -14.29
N VAL A 176 -34.14 3.10 -13.10
CA VAL A 176 -35.09 2.15 -12.53
C VAL A 176 -35.82 2.78 -11.36
N SER A 177 -37.14 2.60 -11.33
CA SER A 177 -37.95 2.91 -10.16
C SER A 177 -38.87 1.74 -9.86
N GLY A 178 -38.63 1.06 -8.73
CA GLY A 178 -39.33 -0.19 -8.42
C GLY A 178 -39.01 -1.28 -9.45
N SER A 179 -40.04 -1.77 -10.15
CA SER A 179 -39.93 -2.78 -11.20
C SER A 179 -40.08 -2.20 -12.62
N ASP A 180 -39.87 -0.91 -12.78
CA ASP A 180 -40.11 -0.19 -14.02
C ASP A 180 -38.81 0.44 -14.51
N LEU A 181 -38.53 0.29 -15.80
CA LEU A 181 -37.37 0.84 -16.47
C LEU A 181 -37.80 2.06 -17.30
N TYR A 182 -37.11 3.18 -17.08
CA TYR A 182 -37.25 4.40 -17.85
C TYR A 182 -36.05 4.56 -18.77
N ILE A 183 -36.33 4.92 -20.03
CA ILE A 183 -35.35 4.97 -21.10
C ILE A 183 -35.37 6.39 -21.67
N THR A 184 -34.26 7.11 -21.59
CA THR A 184 -34.08 8.35 -22.37
C THR A 184 -33.44 8.01 -23.70
N ALA A 185 -34.01 8.52 -24.79
CA ALA A 185 -33.46 8.34 -26.12
C ALA A 185 -33.56 9.62 -26.96
N ASN A 186 -32.55 9.88 -27.80
CA ASN A 186 -32.56 11.06 -28.68
C ASN A 186 -31.68 10.87 -29.93
N ASN A 187 -31.85 11.75 -30.92
CA ASN A 187 -31.02 11.79 -32.14
C ASN A 187 -30.22 13.11 -32.29
N GLY A 188 -30.02 13.83 -31.18
CA GLY A 188 -29.38 15.15 -31.16
C GLY A 188 -30.23 16.31 -31.68
N SER A 189 -31.43 16.08 -32.22
CA SER A 189 -32.38 17.13 -32.65
C SER A 189 -33.74 17.04 -31.95
N ALA A 190 -34.16 15.84 -31.57
CA ALA A 190 -35.35 15.58 -30.77
C ALA A 190 -35.08 14.35 -29.87
N GLY A 191 -35.86 14.21 -28.80
CA GLY A 191 -35.72 13.10 -27.87
C GLY A 191 -37.02 12.74 -27.17
N GLU A 192 -37.00 11.62 -26.46
CA GLU A 192 -38.13 11.08 -25.72
C GLU A 192 -37.69 10.37 -24.43
N ILE A 193 -38.66 10.20 -23.53
CA ILE A 193 -38.57 9.31 -22.37
C ILE A 193 -39.63 8.23 -22.58
N GLU A 194 -39.24 6.96 -22.50
CA GLU A 194 -40.15 5.83 -22.52
C GLU A 194 -40.14 5.07 -21.19
N LEU A 195 -41.28 4.46 -20.86
CA LEU A 195 -41.45 3.54 -19.74
C LEU A 195 -41.63 2.11 -20.25
N LEU A 196 -40.77 1.21 -19.79
CA LEU A 196 -40.87 -0.23 -19.95
C LEU A 196 -41.23 -0.88 -18.59
N PRO A 197 -42.45 -1.40 -18.40
CA PRO A 197 -42.79 -2.15 -17.19
C PRO A 197 -42.07 -3.50 -17.17
N THR A 198 -41.26 -3.77 -16.15
CA THR A 198 -40.40 -4.98 -16.09
C THR A 198 -40.83 -6.01 -15.05
N ALA A 199 -42.05 -5.90 -14.51
CA ALA A 199 -42.61 -6.84 -13.54
C ALA A 199 -42.78 -8.28 -14.07
N ASN A 200 -42.70 -8.49 -15.39
CA ASN A 200 -42.79 -9.80 -16.04
C ASN A 200 -41.40 -10.31 -16.42
N ALA A 201 -41.23 -11.64 -16.45
CA ALA A 201 -39.98 -12.29 -16.88
C ALA A 201 -39.53 -11.85 -18.28
N THR A 202 -40.46 -11.61 -19.20
CA THR A 202 -40.18 -10.98 -20.50
C THR A 202 -41.07 -9.75 -20.64
N PRO A 203 -40.53 -8.54 -20.48
CA PRO A 203 -41.28 -7.29 -20.65
C PRO A 203 -41.86 -7.17 -22.07
N GLY A 204 -43.04 -6.54 -22.18
CA GLY A 204 -43.61 -6.16 -23.49
C GLY A 204 -42.86 -4.97 -24.12
N SER A 205 -43.48 -4.24 -25.04
CA SER A 205 -42.85 -3.01 -25.54
C SER A 205 -43.01 -1.84 -24.57
N SER A 206 -42.07 -0.91 -24.61
CA SER A 206 -42.10 0.35 -23.87
C SER A 206 -43.22 1.30 -24.36
N SER A 207 -43.52 2.34 -23.58
CA SER A 207 -44.53 3.35 -23.90
C SER A 207 -43.96 4.76 -23.74
N GLN A 208 -44.11 5.60 -24.75
CA GLN A 208 -43.66 7.00 -24.69
C GLN A 208 -44.40 7.76 -23.59
N LYS A 209 -43.61 8.45 -22.77
CA LYS A 209 -44.05 9.28 -21.65
C LYS A 209 -43.85 10.76 -21.92
N MET A 210 -42.72 11.11 -22.52
CA MET A 210 -42.37 12.49 -22.87
C MET A 210 -41.65 12.54 -24.22
N SER A 211 -41.83 13.63 -24.97
CA SER A 211 -41.10 13.90 -26.24
C SER A 211 -40.86 15.40 -26.50
N ALA A 212 -40.99 16.22 -25.45
CA ALA A 212 -40.95 17.69 -25.57
C ALA A 212 -39.55 18.31 -25.69
N ALA A 213 -38.47 17.54 -25.48
CA ALA A 213 -37.10 18.03 -25.43
C ALA A 213 -36.10 16.93 -25.83
N ILE A 214 -34.83 17.31 -25.97
CA ILE A 214 -33.72 16.37 -26.08
C ILE A 214 -33.32 15.99 -24.64
N TYR A 215 -33.52 14.73 -24.28
CA TYR A 215 -33.15 14.19 -22.97
C TYR A 215 -31.86 13.40 -23.09
N ASP A 216 -30.84 13.79 -22.33
CA ASP A 216 -29.51 13.18 -22.43
C ASP A 216 -29.27 12.14 -21.33
N LYS A 217 -29.80 12.35 -20.12
CA LYS A 217 -29.63 11.44 -18.98
C LYS A 217 -30.88 11.41 -18.12
N ILE A 218 -31.04 10.31 -17.40
CA ILE A 218 -32.08 10.13 -16.40
C ILE A 218 -31.52 9.40 -15.18
N TRP A 219 -31.92 9.85 -13.98
CA TRP A 219 -31.60 9.19 -12.72
C TRP A 219 -32.86 9.05 -11.88
N SER A 220 -32.91 7.97 -11.11
CA SER A 220 -33.95 7.72 -10.10
C SER A 220 -33.33 7.86 -8.72
N VAL A 221 -33.76 8.87 -7.96
CA VAL A 221 -33.21 9.20 -6.64
C VAL A 221 -34.34 9.66 -5.73
N LYS A 222 -34.36 9.20 -4.47
CA LYS A 222 -35.42 9.54 -3.50
C LYS A 222 -36.85 9.28 -4.00
N GLY A 223 -37.05 8.29 -4.87
CA GLY A 223 -38.35 8.01 -5.49
C GLY A 223 -38.85 9.10 -6.45
N GLN A 224 -37.95 9.99 -6.89
CA GLN A 224 -38.19 11.01 -7.91
C GLN A 224 -37.23 10.79 -9.09
N PHE A 225 -37.51 11.42 -10.22
CA PHE A 225 -36.61 11.40 -11.37
C PHE A 225 -35.94 12.75 -11.59
N LEU A 226 -34.68 12.70 -11.98
CA LEU A 226 -33.95 13.84 -12.52
C LEU A 226 -33.59 13.54 -13.97
N VAL A 227 -33.77 14.52 -14.85
CA VAL A 227 -33.40 14.44 -16.26
C VAL A 227 -32.58 15.64 -16.67
N THR A 228 -31.68 15.48 -17.64
CA THR A 228 -30.96 16.59 -18.25
C THR A 228 -31.54 16.98 -19.59
N ILE A 229 -31.61 18.29 -19.83
CA ILE A 229 -31.93 18.87 -21.12
C ILE A 229 -30.79 19.86 -21.43
N GLY A 230 -29.87 19.45 -22.31
CA GLY A 230 -28.66 20.22 -22.58
C GLY A 230 -27.80 20.40 -21.31
N ASN A 231 -27.59 21.65 -20.90
CA ASN A 231 -26.75 21.99 -19.74
C ASN A 231 -27.55 22.23 -18.44
N ALA A 232 -28.83 21.85 -18.40
CA ALA A 232 -29.69 22.03 -17.24
C ALA A 232 -30.22 20.69 -16.71
N ILE A 233 -30.41 20.62 -15.39
CA ILE A 233 -31.02 19.47 -14.71
C ILE A 233 -32.43 19.83 -14.24
N HIS A 234 -33.37 18.91 -14.42
CA HIS A 234 -34.80 19.11 -14.19
C HIS A 234 -35.37 17.96 -13.37
N ALA A 235 -36.34 18.26 -12.50
CA ALA A 235 -37.18 17.22 -11.90
C ALA A 235 -38.19 16.69 -12.92
N TYR A 236 -38.40 15.38 -12.92
CA TYR A 236 -39.39 14.68 -13.75
C TYR A 236 -40.34 13.87 -12.87
N ASP A 237 -41.63 13.93 -13.16
CA ASP A 237 -42.68 13.28 -12.38
C ASP A 237 -42.82 11.77 -12.64
N GLY A 238 -42.01 11.21 -13.54
CA GLY A 238 -42.12 9.81 -13.96
C GLY A 238 -43.28 9.55 -14.94
N ASN A 239 -43.97 10.58 -15.42
CA ASN A 239 -45.08 10.42 -16.34
C ASN A 239 -45.11 11.44 -17.48
N THR A 240 -45.60 12.66 -17.27
CA THR A 240 -45.86 13.60 -18.39
C THR A 240 -45.39 15.02 -18.11
N THR A 241 -44.66 15.23 -17.01
CA THR A 241 -44.28 16.58 -16.58
C THR A 241 -42.81 16.64 -16.23
N VAL A 242 -42.07 17.45 -16.98
CA VAL A 242 -40.72 17.87 -16.64
C VAL A 242 -40.80 19.30 -16.09
N GLY A 243 -40.27 19.50 -14.89
CA GLY A 243 -40.28 20.77 -14.20
C GLY A 243 -39.35 21.81 -14.82
N SER A 244 -39.36 23.03 -14.27
CA SER A 244 -38.36 24.05 -14.60
C SER A 244 -36.96 23.59 -14.20
N ALA A 245 -35.93 24.16 -14.83
CA ALA A 245 -34.54 23.86 -14.51
C ALA A 245 -34.27 24.14 -13.03
N LEU A 246 -33.70 23.16 -12.33
CA LEU A 246 -33.25 23.32 -10.95
C LEU A 246 -31.95 24.12 -10.91
N ILE A 247 -31.03 23.79 -11.82
CA ILE A 247 -29.76 24.47 -12.06
C ILE A 247 -29.48 24.42 -13.57
N THR A 248 -28.89 25.49 -14.09
CA THR A 248 -28.36 25.59 -15.46
C THR A 248 -26.88 25.91 -15.38
N LEU A 249 -26.05 25.06 -16.00
CA LEU A 249 -24.60 25.20 -16.02
C LEU A 249 -24.15 26.22 -17.07
N GLY A 250 -22.84 26.44 -17.18
CA GLY A 250 -22.24 27.19 -18.30
C GLY A 250 -22.49 26.53 -19.65
N THR A 251 -22.30 27.26 -20.75
CA THR A 251 -22.38 26.69 -22.10
C THR A 251 -21.27 25.65 -22.30
N GLY A 252 -21.63 24.45 -22.77
CA GLY A 252 -20.70 23.34 -23.00
C GLY A 252 -20.50 22.41 -21.80
N GLU A 253 -21.07 22.75 -20.64
CA GLU A 253 -21.02 21.92 -19.44
C GLU A 253 -22.23 20.98 -19.34
N THR A 254 -22.05 19.82 -18.74
CA THR A 254 -23.09 18.79 -18.56
C THR A 254 -23.07 18.21 -17.15
N PHE A 255 -24.21 17.68 -16.71
CA PHE A 255 -24.24 16.87 -15.50
C PHE A 255 -23.71 15.46 -15.79
N THR A 256 -22.85 14.97 -14.92
CA THR A 256 -22.13 13.71 -15.13
C THR A 256 -22.85 12.54 -14.48
N ASP A 257 -23.25 12.67 -13.21
CA ASP A 257 -23.89 11.61 -12.42
C ASP A 257 -24.65 12.17 -11.21
N VAL A 258 -25.58 11.41 -10.65
CA VAL A 258 -26.43 11.79 -9.53
C VAL A 258 -26.60 10.64 -8.54
N CYS A 259 -26.44 10.91 -7.24
CA CYS A 259 -26.73 9.94 -6.19
C CYS A 259 -27.66 10.48 -5.11
N ASP A 260 -28.37 9.56 -4.44
CA ASP A 260 -29.01 9.84 -3.16
C ASP A 260 -27.96 9.80 -2.04
N ALA A 261 -27.81 10.92 -1.32
CA ALA A 261 -26.86 11.07 -0.21
C ALA A 261 -27.61 11.15 1.15
N GLY A 262 -28.78 10.53 1.24
CA GLY A 262 -29.59 10.46 2.46
C GLY A 262 -30.35 11.75 2.74
N ALA A 263 -29.67 12.81 3.22
CA ALA A 263 -30.34 14.08 3.52
C ALA A 263 -30.67 14.90 2.25
N VAL A 264 -29.81 14.79 1.24
CA VAL A 264 -29.92 15.50 -0.05
C VAL A 264 -29.64 14.53 -1.19
N VAL A 265 -29.99 14.94 -2.41
CA VAL A 265 -29.47 14.37 -3.65
C VAL A 265 -28.22 15.16 -4.03
N LEU A 266 -27.17 14.48 -4.47
CA LEU A 266 -25.96 15.11 -4.99
C LEU A 266 -25.88 14.90 -6.50
N ALA A 267 -25.58 15.94 -7.26
CA ALA A 267 -25.32 15.86 -8.69
C ALA A 267 -23.93 16.39 -9.01
N THR A 268 -23.15 15.59 -9.73
CA THR A 268 -21.84 15.95 -10.25
C THR A 268 -22.00 16.62 -11.62
N ALA A 269 -21.14 17.59 -11.92
CA ALA A 269 -21.15 18.30 -13.19
C ALA A 269 -19.73 18.55 -13.71
N SER A 270 -19.60 18.64 -15.02
CA SER A 270 -18.30 18.85 -15.69
C SER A 270 -17.66 20.20 -15.37
N ASP A 271 -18.42 21.15 -14.83
CA ASP A 271 -17.97 22.49 -14.43
C ASP A 271 -17.10 22.50 -13.14
N GLY A 272 -16.76 21.32 -12.64
CA GLY A 272 -15.92 21.15 -11.45
C GLY A 272 -16.71 21.25 -10.15
N LYS A 273 -18.04 21.06 -10.17
CA LYS A 273 -18.86 21.18 -8.95
C LYS A 273 -19.72 19.95 -8.69
N ILE A 274 -20.06 19.80 -7.41
CA ILE A 274 -21.05 18.86 -6.90
C ILE A 274 -22.17 19.66 -6.25
N TYR A 275 -23.34 19.64 -6.87
CA TYR A 275 -24.54 20.36 -6.44
C TYR A 275 -25.36 19.51 -5.47
N SER A 276 -25.96 20.13 -4.46
CA SER A 276 -26.85 19.46 -3.52
C SER A 276 -28.30 19.94 -3.67
N PHE A 277 -29.23 19.00 -3.70
CA PHE A 277 -30.67 19.23 -3.80
C PHE A 277 -31.39 18.61 -2.62
N LYS A 278 -32.20 19.40 -1.92
CA LYS A 278 -33.02 18.92 -0.82
C LYS A 278 -34.47 18.82 -1.26
N ASP A 279 -35.12 17.72 -0.93
CA ASP A 279 -36.56 17.62 -1.05
C ASP A 279 -37.23 18.47 0.04
N ILE A 280 -38.00 19.46 -0.40
CA ILE A 280 -38.84 20.30 0.45
C ILE A 280 -40.28 20.09 0.01
N SER A 281 -41.00 19.24 0.76
CA SER A 281 -42.42 18.97 0.53
C SER A 281 -42.74 18.45 -0.88
N GLY A 282 -41.90 17.57 -1.42
CA GLY A 282 -42.04 16.94 -2.74
C GLY A 282 -41.38 17.72 -3.86
N VAL A 283 -40.62 18.79 -3.56
CA VAL A 283 -39.95 19.62 -4.56
C VAL A 283 -38.45 19.69 -4.26
N LEU A 284 -37.63 19.22 -5.19
CA LEU A 284 -36.18 19.36 -5.10
C LEU A 284 -35.78 20.83 -5.25
N THR A 285 -35.05 21.32 -4.25
CA THR A 285 -34.53 22.69 -4.19
C THR A 285 -33.02 22.66 -4.03
N ALA A 286 -32.28 23.45 -4.81
CA ALA A 286 -30.84 23.57 -4.66
C ALA A 286 -30.46 24.15 -3.28
N LYS A 287 -29.54 23.49 -2.57
CA LYS A 287 -29.13 23.80 -1.20
C LYS A 287 -27.62 23.83 -1.00
N GLY A 288 -26.82 23.84 -2.07
CA GLY A 288 -25.39 23.98 -1.94
C GLY A 288 -24.63 23.52 -3.17
N GLN A 289 -23.35 23.87 -3.19
CA GLN A 289 -22.40 23.43 -4.21
C GLN A 289 -21.03 23.25 -3.55
N SER A 290 -20.34 22.18 -3.91
CA SER A 290 -18.96 21.91 -3.50
C SER A 290 -18.08 22.05 -4.72
N GLU A 291 -17.06 22.90 -4.67
CA GLU A 291 -16.16 23.17 -5.80
C GLU A 291 -14.89 22.30 -5.72
N LEU A 292 -14.52 21.72 -6.85
CA LEU A 292 -13.32 20.93 -7.07
C LEU A 292 -12.41 21.70 -8.04
N THR A 293 -11.38 22.34 -7.52
CA THR A 293 -10.51 23.19 -8.34
C THR A 293 -9.62 22.35 -9.26
N GLY A 294 -9.74 22.57 -10.57
CA GLY A 294 -8.87 21.95 -11.58
C GLY A 294 -9.24 20.49 -11.93
N GLU A 295 -10.39 20.02 -11.46
CA GLU A 295 -10.89 18.66 -11.72
C GLU A 295 -12.39 18.71 -11.99
N SER A 296 -12.87 17.80 -12.85
CA SER A 296 -14.30 17.63 -13.10
C SER A 296 -14.75 16.31 -12.47
N PRO A 297 -15.75 16.32 -11.57
CA PRO A 297 -16.33 15.08 -11.07
C PRO A 297 -17.04 14.32 -12.20
N THR A 298 -16.99 13.00 -12.15
CA THR A 298 -17.49 12.11 -13.23
C THR A 298 -18.55 11.14 -12.73
N CYS A 299 -18.46 10.69 -11.48
CA CYS A 299 -19.40 9.76 -10.86
C CYS A 299 -19.46 9.98 -9.34
N ILE A 300 -20.57 9.59 -8.71
CA ILE A 300 -20.78 9.78 -7.28
C ILE A 300 -21.69 8.69 -6.68
N VAL A 301 -21.40 8.27 -5.46
CA VAL A 301 -22.25 7.33 -4.71
C VAL A 301 -22.12 7.57 -3.21
N GLU A 302 -23.12 7.16 -2.45
CA GLU A 302 -23.10 7.16 -0.99
C GLU A 302 -23.01 5.71 -0.47
N SER A 303 -22.20 5.49 0.57
CA SER A 303 -22.19 4.23 1.30
C SER A 303 -21.88 4.46 2.78
N GLN A 304 -22.77 3.97 3.65
CA GLN A 304 -22.63 4.02 5.11
C GLN A 304 -22.38 5.44 5.68
N GLY A 305 -22.99 6.47 5.08
CA GLY A 305 -22.87 7.87 5.45
C GLY A 305 -21.65 8.57 4.85
N ILE A 306 -20.88 7.89 4.00
CA ILE A 306 -19.67 8.43 3.36
C ILE A 306 -19.96 8.64 1.88
N ILE A 307 -19.57 9.79 1.34
CA ILE A 307 -19.69 10.09 -0.08
C ILE A 307 -18.40 9.68 -0.79
N PHE A 308 -18.53 8.87 -1.83
CA PHE A 308 -17.46 8.51 -2.74
C PHE A 308 -17.71 9.16 -4.08
N TYR A 309 -16.68 9.77 -4.66
CA TYR A 309 -16.81 10.35 -5.99
C TYR A 309 -15.52 10.20 -6.78
N GLY A 310 -15.72 9.98 -8.08
CA GLY A 310 -14.69 9.96 -9.09
C GLY A 310 -14.48 11.34 -9.69
N THR A 311 -13.24 11.66 -10.03
CA THR A 311 -12.92 12.88 -10.78
C THR A 311 -11.97 12.59 -11.92
N LYS A 312 -11.94 13.52 -12.87
CA LYS A 312 -10.97 13.58 -13.95
C LYS A 312 -10.27 14.93 -14.01
N ALA A 313 -8.98 14.90 -14.28
CA ALA A 313 -8.20 16.08 -14.63
C ALA A 313 -7.53 15.86 -15.98
N THR A 314 -8.02 16.56 -17.00
CA THR A 314 -7.48 16.48 -18.36
C THR A 314 -6.24 17.35 -18.48
N GLN A 315 -5.11 16.75 -18.85
CA GLN A 315 -3.89 17.46 -19.19
C GLN A 315 -3.79 17.59 -20.71
N ILE A 316 -3.62 18.83 -21.19
CA ILE A 316 -3.49 19.13 -22.64
C ILE A 316 -2.22 18.47 -23.20
N THR A 317 -1.17 18.36 -22.38
CA THR A 317 0.09 17.71 -22.76
C THR A 317 -0.04 16.19 -22.59
N GLY A 318 0.03 15.45 -23.70
CA GLY A 318 0.06 13.98 -23.70
C GLY A 318 -1.31 13.28 -23.79
N ASN A 319 -2.41 14.02 -24.02
CA ASN A 319 -3.78 13.48 -24.07
C ASN A 319 -4.12 12.57 -22.88
N LYS A 320 -3.57 12.90 -21.71
CA LYS A 320 -3.69 12.12 -20.49
C LYS A 320 -4.85 12.64 -19.66
N VAL A 321 -5.68 11.72 -19.15
CA VAL A 321 -6.73 12.06 -18.19
C VAL A 321 -6.41 11.36 -16.88
N ILE A 322 -6.05 12.16 -15.87
CA ILE A 322 -5.74 11.66 -14.54
C ILE A 322 -7.06 11.36 -13.84
N GLY A 323 -7.25 10.10 -13.45
CA GLY A 323 -8.41 9.67 -12.67
C GLY A 323 -8.11 9.68 -11.18
N ARG A 324 -9.07 10.14 -10.38
CA ARG A 324 -8.95 10.10 -8.92
C ARG A 324 -10.23 9.60 -8.29
N LEU A 325 -10.09 8.86 -7.19
CA LEU A 325 -11.18 8.46 -6.32
C LEU A 325 -11.04 9.15 -4.98
N TYR A 326 -12.08 9.85 -4.57
CA TYR A 326 -12.15 10.55 -3.30
C TYR A 326 -13.22 9.95 -2.40
N ARG A 327 -13.04 10.17 -1.10
CA ARG A 327 -14.12 10.10 -0.12
C ARG A 327 -14.28 11.43 0.60
N ALA A 328 -15.50 11.74 1.02
CA ALA A 328 -15.83 12.96 1.74
C ALA A 328 -17.01 12.77 2.69
N ASP A 329 -17.14 13.69 3.63
CA ASP A 329 -18.27 13.77 4.54
C ASP A 329 -19.28 14.79 4.02
N LEU A 330 -20.57 14.44 4.04
CA LEU A 330 -21.64 15.40 3.81
C LEU A 330 -21.84 16.24 5.08
N THR A 331 -21.63 17.55 4.97
CA THR A 331 -21.80 18.50 6.10
C THR A 331 -22.90 19.50 5.81
N VAL A 332 -23.52 20.01 6.87
CA VAL A 332 -24.58 21.01 6.79
C VAL A 332 -24.31 22.17 7.74
N ALA A 333 -24.44 23.39 7.22
CA ALA A 333 -24.44 24.63 8.00
C ALA A 333 -25.51 25.56 7.43
N ASP A 334 -26.44 26.03 8.27
CA ASP A 334 -27.52 26.95 7.86
C ASP A 334 -28.33 26.48 6.63
N ASP A 335 -28.66 25.18 6.58
CA ASP A 335 -29.37 24.53 5.45
C ASP A 335 -28.57 24.52 4.13
N LEU A 336 -27.27 24.86 4.17
CA LEU A 336 -26.31 24.68 3.08
C LEU A 336 -25.63 23.32 3.21
N TYR A 337 -25.76 22.46 2.20
CA TYR A 337 -25.20 21.11 2.18
C TYR A 337 -23.98 21.04 1.25
N VAL A 338 -22.81 20.75 1.82
CA VAL A 338 -21.53 20.71 1.11
C VAL A 338 -20.67 19.55 1.56
N LEU A 339 -19.79 19.09 0.69
CA LEU A 339 -18.80 18.07 1.00
C LEU A 339 -17.61 18.70 1.73
N ALA A 340 -17.19 18.06 2.82
CA ALA A 340 -16.03 18.43 3.61
C ALA A 340 -15.12 17.23 3.84
N ASN A 341 -13.92 17.46 4.38
CA ASN A 341 -12.92 16.42 4.68
C ASN A 341 -12.59 15.53 3.47
N ASN A 342 -12.49 16.14 2.28
CA ASN A 342 -12.11 15.43 1.05
C ASN A 342 -10.77 14.72 1.23
N GLN A 343 -10.76 13.40 1.07
CA GLN A 343 -9.59 12.54 1.17
C GLN A 343 -9.40 11.77 -0.13
N LEU A 344 -8.22 11.93 -0.73
CA LEU A 344 -7.82 11.14 -1.89
C LEU A 344 -7.59 9.69 -1.44
N ILE A 345 -8.29 8.75 -2.07
CA ILE A 345 -8.10 7.31 -1.86
C ILE A 345 -7.01 6.80 -2.80
N LYS A 346 -7.15 7.09 -4.10
CA LYS A 346 -6.21 6.63 -5.13
C LYS A 346 -6.24 7.57 -6.34
N GLN A 347 -5.08 7.69 -6.97
CA GLN A 347 -4.89 8.36 -8.25
C GLN A 347 -4.38 7.33 -9.26
N TRP A 348 -4.95 7.36 -10.46
CA TRP A 348 -4.46 6.65 -11.63
C TRP A 348 -3.96 7.65 -12.65
N ASP A 349 -2.72 7.44 -13.07
CA ASP A 349 -1.97 8.35 -13.90
C ASP A 349 -1.13 7.51 -14.87
N VAL A 350 -1.70 7.22 -16.03
CA VAL A 350 -1.05 6.51 -17.13
C VAL A 350 -1.10 7.38 -18.38
N ASP A 351 0.05 7.57 -19.01
CA ASP A 351 0.16 8.40 -20.21
C ASP A 351 -0.72 7.87 -21.36
N ALA A 352 -1.36 8.79 -22.09
CA ALA A 352 -2.27 8.51 -23.21
C ALA A 352 -3.49 7.61 -22.90
N ILE A 353 -3.80 7.40 -21.61
CA ILE A 353 -4.99 6.67 -21.17
C ILE A 353 -5.94 7.64 -20.46
N ASP A 354 -7.25 7.41 -20.65
CA ASP A 354 -8.27 8.00 -19.79
C ASP A 354 -8.52 7.09 -18.59
N ASN A 355 -7.84 7.37 -17.47
CA ASN A 355 -7.97 6.58 -16.25
C ASN A 355 -9.11 7.05 -15.34
N ALA A 356 -10.00 7.95 -15.81
CA ALA A 356 -11.07 8.45 -14.95
C ALA A 356 -12.08 7.34 -14.61
N PRO A 357 -12.50 7.24 -13.33
CA PRO A 357 -13.67 6.44 -12.98
C PRO A 357 -14.93 7.12 -13.53
N TYR A 358 -15.76 6.39 -14.28
CA TYR A 358 -17.01 6.92 -14.84
C TYR A 358 -18.28 6.36 -14.19
N TYR A 359 -18.13 5.32 -13.37
CA TYR A 359 -19.24 4.72 -12.64
C TYR A 359 -18.76 4.18 -11.30
N LEU A 360 -19.58 4.33 -10.25
CA LEU A 360 -19.35 3.75 -8.94
C LEU A 360 -20.51 2.81 -8.59
N TYR A 361 -20.19 1.68 -7.98
CA TYR A 361 -21.18 0.74 -7.47
C TYR A 361 -20.87 0.38 -6.03
N THR A 362 -21.90 0.25 -5.21
CA THR A 362 -21.74 -0.02 -3.79
C THR A 362 -22.44 -1.30 -3.41
N THR A 363 -21.73 -2.16 -2.68
CA THR A 363 -22.34 -3.22 -1.88
C THR A 363 -22.31 -2.81 -0.42
N ARG A 364 -22.78 -3.70 0.48
CA ARG A 364 -22.80 -3.42 1.92
C ARG A 364 -21.43 -3.04 2.48
N ASP A 365 -20.38 -3.72 2.03
CA ASP A 365 -19.04 -3.64 2.63
C ASP A 365 -17.99 -3.06 1.66
N SER A 366 -18.37 -2.66 0.44
CA SER A 366 -17.41 -2.24 -0.58
C SER A 366 -17.95 -1.21 -1.57
N VAL A 367 -17.03 -0.43 -2.13
CA VAL A 367 -17.27 0.47 -3.26
C VAL A 367 -16.41 0.00 -4.42
N TYR A 368 -16.99 -0.07 -5.61
CA TYR A 368 -16.35 -0.53 -6.84
C TYR A 368 -16.27 0.61 -7.83
N CYS A 369 -15.16 0.70 -8.58
CA CYS A 369 -15.03 1.60 -9.71
C CYS A 369 -14.31 0.89 -10.85
N GLY A 370 -14.68 1.20 -12.09
CA GLY A 370 -13.98 0.68 -13.26
C GLY A 370 -12.93 1.67 -13.76
N ILE A 371 -11.73 1.19 -14.06
CA ILE A 371 -10.60 1.98 -14.52
C ILE A 371 -10.01 1.32 -15.77
N LYS A 372 -9.94 2.08 -16.86
CA LYS A 372 -9.16 1.71 -18.04
C LYS A 372 -7.69 1.90 -17.69
N GLU A 373 -6.90 0.84 -17.72
CA GLU A 373 -5.46 0.93 -17.39
C GLU A 373 -4.56 0.83 -18.62
N SER A 374 -5.07 0.25 -19.71
CA SER A 374 -4.34 0.19 -20.98
C SER A 374 -5.28 0.24 -22.20
N GLY A 375 -4.71 0.17 -23.39
CA GLY A 375 -5.48 0.03 -24.63
C GLY A 375 -6.17 -1.33 -24.78
N SER A 376 -5.83 -2.32 -23.95
CA SER A 376 -6.35 -3.69 -24.04
C SER A 376 -6.97 -4.22 -22.74
N THR A 377 -6.89 -3.48 -21.63
CA THR A 377 -7.36 -3.95 -20.32
C THR A 377 -8.03 -2.85 -19.53
N SER A 378 -9.10 -3.26 -18.83
CA SER A 378 -9.83 -2.44 -17.86
C SER A 378 -10.05 -3.27 -16.62
N TYR A 379 -9.95 -2.65 -15.44
CA TYR A 379 -10.12 -3.34 -14.16
C TYR A 379 -11.25 -2.73 -13.38
N LEU A 380 -12.03 -3.58 -12.71
CA LEU A 380 -12.78 -3.18 -11.55
C LEU A 380 -11.83 -3.12 -10.36
N TRP A 381 -11.81 -1.97 -9.71
CA TRP A 381 -11.14 -1.74 -8.44
C TRP A 381 -12.17 -1.84 -7.32
N ARG A 382 -11.77 -2.47 -6.22
CA ARG A 382 -12.61 -2.64 -5.02
C ARG A 382 -11.99 -1.90 -3.86
N TYR A 383 -12.74 -0.98 -3.26
CA TYR A 383 -12.46 -0.34 -1.98
C TYR A 383 -13.27 -1.03 -0.88
N TYR A 384 -12.58 -1.66 0.08
CA TYR A 384 -13.20 -2.36 1.20
C TYR A 384 -13.37 -1.42 2.40
N LEU A 385 -14.63 -1.15 2.79
CA LEU A 385 -14.97 -0.17 3.81
C LEU A 385 -14.35 -0.47 5.19
N PRO A 386 -14.37 -1.72 5.71
CA PRO A 386 -13.89 -2.01 7.06
C PRO A 386 -12.41 -1.73 7.30
N THR A 387 -11.58 -1.85 6.26
CA THR A 387 -10.12 -1.70 6.37
C THR A 387 -9.59 -0.50 5.60
N ALA A 388 -10.45 0.16 4.81
CA ALA A 388 -10.10 1.22 3.87
C ALA A 388 -9.05 0.79 2.81
N GLY A 389 -8.98 -0.50 2.50
CA GLY A 389 -8.06 -1.04 1.49
C GLY A 389 -8.64 -0.97 0.09
N ILE A 390 -7.81 -0.67 -0.91
CA ILE A 390 -8.18 -0.64 -2.34
C ILE A 390 -7.29 -1.57 -3.16
N ALA A 391 -7.86 -2.41 -4.02
CA ALA A 391 -7.11 -3.35 -4.86
C ALA A 391 -7.77 -3.53 -6.23
N ARG A 392 -6.98 -3.97 -7.22
CA ARG A 392 -7.55 -4.54 -8.44
C ARG A 392 -8.34 -5.77 -8.06
N TYR A 393 -9.52 -5.89 -8.66
CA TYR A 393 -10.42 -7.01 -8.48
C TYR A 393 -10.54 -7.68 -9.85
N TRP A 394 -11.67 -7.58 -10.54
CA TRP A 394 -11.83 -8.23 -11.84
C TRP A 394 -11.22 -7.46 -13.01
N LYS A 395 -10.75 -8.23 -14.00
CA LYS A 395 -10.13 -7.76 -15.23
C LYS A 395 -11.04 -8.04 -16.40
N ALA A 396 -11.28 -7.06 -17.26
CA ALA A 396 -11.80 -7.27 -18.60
C ALA A 396 -10.68 -7.22 -19.64
N SER A 397 -10.72 -8.17 -20.57
CA SER A 397 -9.82 -8.27 -21.72
C SER A 397 -10.18 -7.29 -22.85
N ALA A 398 -10.51 -6.04 -22.48
CA ALA A 398 -10.73 -4.91 -23.39
C ALA A 398 -10.36 -3.58 -22.70
N GLY A 399 -9.83 -2.62 -23.46
CA GLY A 399 -9.38 -1.31 -22.97
C GLY A 399 -10.38 -0.19 -23.20
N GLY A 400 -11.48 -0.16 -22.45
CA GLY A 400 -12.57 0.82 -22.54
C GLY A 400 -12.94 1.41 -21.17
N ASN A 401 -13.63 2.54 -21.17
CA ASN A 401 -14.17 3.11 -19.95
C ASN A 401 -15.35 2.28 -19.45
N VAL A 402 -15.54 2.25 -18.13
CA VAL A 402 -16.60 1.46 -17.50
C VAL A 402 -17.74 2.39 -17.09
N TYR A 403 -18.92 2.18 -17.67
CA TYR A 403 -20.09 3.04 -17.51
C TYR A 403 -21.23 2.40 -16.71
N GLY A 404 -21.10 1.13 -16.34
CA GLY A 404 -22.09 0.43 -15.54
C GLY A 404 -21.46 -0.76 -14.84
N ILE A 405 -21.86 -0.96 -13.58
CA ILE A 405 -21.47 -2.11 -12.75
C ILE A 405 -22.73 -2.53 -11.99
N CYS A 406 -23.01 -3.83 -11.96
CA CYS A 406 -24.07 -4.38 -11.12
C CYS A 406 -23.70 -5.78 -10.60
N GLU A 407 -24.48 -6.24 -9.62
CA GLU A 407 -24.39 -7.59 -9.08
C GLU A 407 -25.79 -8.19 -9.05
N VAL A 408 -25.96 -9.37 -9.65
CA VAL A 408 -27.21 -10.14 -9.64
C VAL A 408 -26.88 -11.61 -9.41
N ASN A 409 -27.58 -12.25 -8.48
CA ASN A 409 -27.35 -13.66 -8.11
C ASN A 409 -25.88 -13.97 -7.77
N GLU A 410 -25.22 -13.06 -7.03
CA GLU A 410 -23.80 -13.16 -6.63
C GLU A 410 -22.81 -13.12 -7.81
N LYS A 411 -23.27 -12.85 -9.03
CA LYS A 411 -22.42 -12.60 -10.20
C LYS A 411 -22.32 -11.11 -10.42
N PHE A 412 -21.09 -10.62 -10.59
CA PHE A 412 -20.86 -9.25 -11.00
C PHE A 412 -20.81 -9.13 -12.52
N LEU A 413 -21.40 -8.05 -13.01
CA LEU A 413 -21.40 -7.65 -14.40
C LEU A 413 -20.97 -6.19 -14.52
N PHE A 414 -20.27 -5.86 -15.60
CA PHE A 414 -19.89 -4.48 -15.88
C PHE A 414 -19.73 -4.23 -17.37
N THR A 415 -20.03 -3.01 -17.80
CA THR A 415 -19.89 -2.62 -19.21
C THR A 415 -18.50 -2.05 -19.47
N VAL A 416 -17.92 -2.40 -20.61
CA VAL A 416 -16.68 -1.80 -21.12
C VAL A 416 -16.99 -1.15 -22.47
N SER A 417 -16.76 0.16 -22.55
CA SER A 417 -17.06 0.96 -23.74
C SER A 417 -16.30 0.46 -24.96
N GLY A 418 -16.96 0.39 -26.11
CA GLY A 418 -16.37 -0.15 -27.35
C GLY A 418 -16.16 -1.67 -27.34
N SER A 419 -16.70 -2.38 -26.34
CA SER A 419 -16.66 -3.85 -26.26
C SER A 419 -18.03 -4.44 -25.91
N GLY A 420 -18.49 -4.32 -24.66
CA GLY A 420 -19.74 -4.94 -24.22
C GLY A 420 -19.85 -5.20 -22.73
N VAL A 421 -20.74 -6.14 -22.36
CA VAL A 421 -20.97 -6.58 -20.97
C VAL A 421 -20.04 -7.73 -20.63
N TYR A 422 -19.22 -7.54 -19.60
CA TYR A 422 -18.37 -8.56 -19.03
C TYR A 422 -19.01 -9.16 -17.77
N GLN A 423 -18.83 -10.46 -17.58
CA GLN A 423 -19.33 -11.21 -16.43
C GLN A 423 -18.24 -12.07 -15.81
N GLN A 424 -18.28 -12.22 -14.48
CA GLN A 424 -17.44 -13.17 -13.75
C GLN A 424 -17.77 -14.62 -14.14
N THR A 425 -16.74 -15.43 -14.43
CA THR A 425 -16.89 -16.86 -14.72
C THR A 425 -16.71 -17.73 -13.46
N GLY A 426 -16.92 -19.04 -13.58
CA GLY A 426 -16.57 -20.02 -12.55
C GLY A 426 -15.12 -20.48 -12.56
N THR A 427 -14.28 -19.95 -13.46
CA THR A 427 -12.89 -20.37 -13.68
C THR A 427 -11.94 -19.39 -12.99
N TYR A 428 -10.93 -19.88 -12.28
CA TYR A 428 -9.90 -19.05 -11.67
C TYR A 428 -8.89 -18.54 -12.71
N GLU A 429 -8.30 -17.38 -12.46
CA GLU A 429 -7.12 -16.90 -13.20
C GLU A 429 -6.00 -17.96 -13.14
N GLU A 430 -5.20 -18.06 -14.21
CA GLU A 430 -4.06 -18.99 -14.24
C GLU A 430 -2.89 -18.46 -13.41
N GLU A 431 -2.73 -17.14 -13.34
CA GLU A 431 -1.66 -16.47 -12.61
C GLU A 431 -2.14 -15.14 -12.02
N GLY A 432 -1.67 -14.82 -10.82
CA GLY A 432 -1.87 -13.54 -10.17
C GLY A 432 -0.72 -13.21 -9.25
N TYR A 433 -0.55 -11.94 -8.89
CA TYR A 433 0.55 -11.50 -8.04
C TYR A 433 0.15 -10.50 -6.96
N LEU A 434 1.01 -10.43 -5.96
CA LEU A 434 1.01 -9.45 -4.89
C LEU A 434 2.42 -8.92 -4.67
N ILE A 435 2.62 -7.61 -4.80
CA ILE A 435 3.86 -6.93 -4.45
C ILE A 435 3.71 -6.37 -3.03
N ALA A 436 4.56 -6.85 -2.12
CA ALA A 436 4.63 -6.34 -0.77
C ALA A 436 5.55 -5.11 -0.67
N PRO A 437 5.37 -4.26 0.34
CA PRO A 437 6.28 -3.14 0.57
C PRO A 437 7.68 -3.62 0.96
N PRO A 438 8.70 -2.77 0.74
CA PRO A 438 10.08 -3.18 0.89
C PRO A 438 10.42 -3.51 2.34
N ALA A 439 11.15 -4.60 2.56
CA ALA A 439 11.64 -4.99 3.87
C ALA A 439 12.93 -4.20 4.20
N ASP A 440 12.84 -3.12 4.99
CA ASP A 440 13.98 -2.22 5.34
C ASP A 440 14.41 -2.26 6.83
N PHE A 441 13.69 -2.93 7.74
CA PHE A 441 14.06 -3.09 9.17
C PHE A 441 14.54 -1.83 9.95
N TYR A 442 14.26 -0.62 9.46
CA TYR A 442 14.57 0.68 10.08
C TYR A 442 16.04 0.99 10.31
N THR A 443 16.93 0.44 9.50
CA THR A 443 18.35 0.83 9.52
C THR A 443 18.76 1.34 8.15
N ALA A 444 19.54 2.43 8.11
CA ALA A 444 20.10 2.95 6.86
C ALA A 444 21.17 2.02 6.26
N GLU A 445 21.59 1.00 7.02
CA GLU A 445 22.65 0.07 6.67
C GLU A 445 22.14 -1.11 5.83
N ALA A 446 23.05 -1.68 5.05
CA ALA A 446 22.81 -2.92 4.33
C ALA A 446 22.67 -4.09 5.33
N LYS A 447 21.65 -4.91 5.13
CA LYS A 447 21.45 -6.16 5.85
C LYS A 447 21.95 -7.32 5.00
N GLN A 448 22.30 -8.41 5.67
CA GLN A 448 22.47 -9.69 5.00
C GLN A 448 21.15 -10.45 5.12
N PHE A 449 20.42 -10.55 4.02
CA PHE A 449 19.22 -11.39 3.95
C PHE A 449 19.66 -12.85 3.85
N VAL A 450 19.06 -13.70 4.70
CA VAL A 450 19.53 -15.08 4.96
C VAL A 450 18.46 -16.15 4.76
N GLY A 451 17.18 -15.79 4.83
CA GLY A 451 16.09 -16.74 4.59
C GLY A 451 14.83 -16.07 4.06
N ALA A 452 14.01 -16.85 3.39
CA ALA A 452 12.67 -16.47 2.95
C ALA A 452 11.74 -17.67 3.09
N GLU A 453 10.51 -17.45 3.54
CA GLU A 453 9.51 -18.49 3.80
C GLU A 453 8.16 -18.09 3.21
N VAL A 454 7.44 -19.08 2.68
CA VAL A 454 6.06 -18.96 2.22
C VAL A 454 5.22 -20.05 2.87
N ASP A 455 4.10 -19.68 3.47
CA ASP A 455 3.14 -20.61 4.08
C ASP A 455 1.85 -20.68 3.28
N VAL A 456 1.44 -21.91 2.93
CA VAL A 456 0.29 -22.20 2.06
C VAL A 456 -0.67 -23.20 2.72
N GLU A 457 -1.94 -23.16 2.31
CA GLU A 457 -2.82 -24.34 2.47
C GLU A 457 -2.39 -25.47 1.50
N GLU A 458 -3.02 -26.63 1.63
CA GLU A 458 -2.73 -27.76 0.76
C GLU A 458 -2.94 -27.38 -0.71
N LEU A 459 -1.86 -27.46 -1.49
CA LEU A 459 -1.86 -27.18 -2.92
C LEU A 459 -2.37 -28.38 -3.71
N ALA A 460 -3.30 -28.15 -4.63
CA ALA A 460 -3.74 -29.13 -5.61
C ALA A 460 -2.71 -29.33 -6.74
N THR A 461 -2.88 -30.40 -7.51
CA THR A 461 -2.03 -30.67 -8.67
C THR A 461 -2.09 -29.51 -9.66
N GLY A 462 -0.92 -29.01 -10.08
CA GLY A 462 -0.79 -27.91 -11.02
C GLY A 462 -0.83 -26.53 -10.38
N GLU A 463 -0.97 -26.42 -9.05
CA GLU A 463 -0.88 -25.16 -8.33
C GLU A 463 0.54 -24.91 -7.83
N SER A 464 0.94 -23.63 -7.80
CA SER A 464 2.17 -23.23 -7.11
C SER A 464 2.08 -21.84 -6.51
N VAL A 465 2.92 -21.59 -5.51
CA VAL A 465 3.15 -20.26 -4.94
C VAL A 465 4.64 -19.97 -4.98
N GLU A 466 4.99 -18.86 -5.61
CA GLU A 466 6.36 -18.42 -5.81
C GLU A 466 6.62 -17.12 -5.06
N LEU A 467 7.74 -17.04 -4.33
CA LEU A 467 8.25 -15.80 -3.76
C LEU A 467 9.47 -15.36 -4.56
N HIS A 468 9.31 -14.21 -5.21
CA HIS A 468 10.35 -13.52 -5.94
C HIS A 468 10.85 -12.33 -5.11
N ILE A 469 12.15 -12.07 -5.15
CA ILE A 469 12.78 -10.99 -4.39
C ILE A 469 13.66 -10.14 -5.31
N SER A 470 13.52 -8.82 -5.20
CA SER A 470 14.41 -7.84 -5.83
C SER A 470 15.18 -7.01 -4.79
N ASN A 471 16.43 -6.64 -5.12
CA ASN A 471 17.23 -5.69 -4.32
C ASN A 471 17.07 -4.24 -4.81
N LYS A 472 16.25 -4.02 -5.84
CA LYS A 472 16.02 -2.72 -6.48
C LYS A 472 14.69 -2.16 -5.97
N TYR A 473 14.70 -0.97 -5.36
CA TYR A 473 13.49 -0.38 -4.78
C TYR A 473 12.45 -0.09 -5.86
N GLU A 474 12.93 0.39 -7.01
CA GLU A 474 12.09 0.84 -8.10
C GLU A 474 11.33 -0.31 -8.78
N ALA A 475 11.77 -1.56 -8.58
CA ALA A 475 11.07 -2.75 -9.05
C ALA A 475 9.66 -2.88 -8.46
N ILE A 476 9.38 -2.21 -7.33
CA ILE A 476 8.05 -2.15 -6.74
C ILE A 476 7.00 -1.57 -7.71
N ASN A 477 7.41 -0.71 -8.65
CA ASN A 477 6.52 -0.04 -9.62
C ASN A 477 6.32 -0.80 -10.93
N ASP A 478 7.01 -1.94 -11.12
CA ASP A 478 6.94 -2.73 -12.34
C ASP A 478 6.95 -4.21 -11.98
N SER A 479 5.78 -4.85 -12.06
CA SER A 479 5.62 -6.27 -11.76
C SER A 479 6.42 -7.18 -12.70
N ASN A 480 6.88 -6.66 -13.85
CA ASN A 480 7.70 -7.35 -14.83
C ASN A 480 9.20 -6.98 -14.77
N ASP A 481 9.63 -6.22 -13.76
CA ASP A 481 11.04 -5.84 -13.62
C ASP A 481 11.92 -7.10 -13.52
N SER A 482 12.95 -7.19 -14.37
CA SER A 482 13.81 -8.36 -14.49
C SER A 482 14.67 -8.64 -13.24
N SER A 483 14.69 -7.73 -12.26
CA SER A 483 15.43 -7.91 -10.99
C SER A 483 14.71 -8.77 -9.96
N PHE A 484 13.48 -9.19 -10.22
CA PHE A 484 12.79 -10.19 -9.42
C PHE A 484 13.35 -11.58 -9.69
N ASP A 485 14.16 -12.10 -8.77
CA ASP A 485 14.60 -13.49 -8.84
C ASP A 485 13.76 -14.38 -7.94
N LEU A 486 13.47 -15.60 -8.40
CA LEU A 486 12.73 -16.61 -7.66
C LEU A 486 13.59 -17.16 -6.51
N GLU A 487 13.09 -17.06 -5.27
CA GLU A 487 13.78 -17.52 -4.06
C GLU A 487 13.09 -18.72 -3.41
N VAL A 488 11.76 -18.72 -3.35
CA VAL A 488 10.97 -19.85 -2.83
C VAL A 488 9.97 -20.27 -3.89
N ASN A 489 9.87 -21.58 -4.14
CA ASN A 489 8.86 -22.15 -5.04
C ASN A 489 8.16 -23.34 -4.39
N VAL A 490 6.89 -23.16 -4.04
CA VAL A 490 6.03 -24.18 -3.42
C VAL A 490 5.17 -24.81 -4.49
N ASN A 491 5.47 -26.05 -4.87
CA ASN A 491 4.80 -26.76 -5.98
C ASN A 491 3.84 -27.88 -5.53
N SER A 492 3.82 -28.21 -4.24
CA SER A 492 2.91 -29.20 -3.64
C SER A 492 3.04 -29.18 -2.12
N GLY A 493 2.07 -29.79 -1.43
CA GLY A 493 2.11 -29.94 0.02
C GLY A 493 1.36 -28.83 0.76
N ILE A 494 1.58 -28.77 2.07
CA ILE A 494 0.91 -27.87 3.00
C ILE A 494 1.95 -27.28 3.98
N GLY A 495 1.73 -26.04 4.41
CA GLY A 495 2.55 -25.39 5.42
C GLY A 495 3.68 -24.53 4.85
N GLY A 496 4.61 -24.16 5.73
CA GLY A 496 5.75 -23.31 5.43
C GLY A 496 6.83 -24.02 4.61
N GLN A 497 7.22 -23.43 3.49
CA GLN A 497 8.43 -23.78 2.75
C GLN A 497 9.43 -22.63 2.84
N GLU A 498 10.65 -22.95 3.27
CA GLU A 498 11.71 -21.98 3.49
C GLU A 498 12.90 -22.22 2.55
N ALA A 499 13.51 -21.14 2.07
CA ALA A 499 14.75 -21.15 1.32
C ALA A 499 15.80 -20.25 1.98
N GLN A 500 17.06 -20.68 1.93
CA GLN A 500 18.19 -19.83 2.29
C GLN A 500 18.51 -18.89 1.14
N ILE A 501 18.68 -17.61 1.45
CA ILE A 501 19.04 -16.57 0.48
C ILE A 501 20.38 -15.95 0.88
N SER A 502 21.13 -15.42 -0.08
CA SER A 502 22.42 -14.77 0.18
C SER A 502 22.47 -13.41 -0.52
N ARG A 503 21.69 -12.46 0.01
CA ARG A 503 21.58 -11.11 -0.55
C ARG A 503 22.10 -10.07 0.42
N VAL A 504 22.84 -9.10 -0.11
CA VAL A 504 23.27 -7.92 0.64
C VAL A 504 22.59 -6.72 0.02
N ALA A 505 21.65 -6.15 0.77
CA ALA A 505 20.92 -4.97 0.33
C ALA A 505 20.44 -4.18 1.54
N ARG A 506 20.14 -2.90 1.35
CA ARG A 506 19.46 -2.11 2.37
C ARG A 506 18.03 -2.61 2.58
N TYR A 507 17.32 -2.87 1.49
CA TYR A 507 15.96 -3.38 1.48
C TYR A 507 15.85 -4.50 0.45
N VAL A 508 14.80 -5.28 0.55
CA VAL A 508 14.36 -6.16 -0.53
C VAL A 508 12.88 -5.96 -0.81
N VAL A 509 12.48 -6.11 -2.07
CA VAL A 509 11.09 -6.02 -2.52
C VAL A 509 10.57 -7.44 -2.75
N PRO A 510 9.62 -7.93 -1.93
CA PRO A 510 9.00 -9.23 -2.12
C PRO A 510 7.82 -9.15 -3.11
N LYS A 511 7.80 -10.04 -4.11
CA LYS A 511 6.66 -10.27 -5.01
C LYS A 511 6.23 -11.73 -4.89
N ILE A 512 4.99 -11.95 -4.50
CA ILE A 512 4.40 -13.28 -4.42
C ILE A 512 3.58 -13.52 -5.69
N VAL A 513 3.78 -14.65 -6.35
CA VAL A 513 3.03 -15.07 -7.54
C VAL A 513 2.29 -16.36 -7.22
N LEU A 514 0.98 -16.36 -7.44
CA LEU A 514 0.10 -17.52 -7.31
C LEU A 514 -0.16 -18.06 -8.71
N LYS A 515 -0.01 -19.37 -8.90
CA LYS A 515 -0.33 -20.06 -10.15
C LYS A 515 -1.38 -21.12 -9.90
N GLY A 516 -2.49 -21.03 -10.61
CA GLY A 516 -3.66 -21.89 -10.48
C GLY A 516 -3.75 -22.92 -11.60
N ASN A 517 -4.78 -23.77 -11.51
CA ASN A 517 -5.12 -24.75 -12.55
C ASN A 517 -6.48 -24.45 -13.24
N GLY A 518 -7.06 -23.28 -12.98
CA GLY A 518 -8.36 -22.83 -13.47
C GLY A 518 -9.58 -23.36 -12.73
N THR A 519 -9.48 -24.48 -12.00
CA THR A 519 -10.62 -25.10 -11.27
C THR A 519 -10.53 -24.93 -9.75
N SER A 520 -9.32 -24.84 -9.23
CA SER A 520 -9.00 -24.51 -7.84
C SER A 520 -7.95 -23.41 -7.82
N THR A 521 -7.69 -22.89 -6.63
CA THR A 521 -6.75 -21.80 -6.45
C THR A 521 -5.81 -22.07 -5.27
N PRO A 522 -4.49 -21.80 -5.44
CA PRO A 522 -3.54 -21.83 -4.34
C PRO A 522 -3.93 -20.78 -3.29
N LYS A 523 -3.81 -21.15 -2.01
CA LYS A 523 -4.12 -20.24 -0.90
C LYS A 523 -2.87 -19.92 -0.10
N LEU A 524 -2.42 -18.68 -0.25
CA LEU A 524 -1.30 -18.11 0.50
C LEU A 524 -1.79 -17.61 1.86
N LYS A 525 -1.18 -18.09 2.95
CA LYS A 525 -1.46 -17.60 4.30
C LYS A 525 -0.54 -16.46 4.69
N SER A 526 0.76 -16.65 4.51
CA SER A 526 1.78 -15.70 4.94
C SER A 526 3.07 -15.84 4.14
N PHE A 527 3.89 -14.80 4.17
CA PHE A 527 5.26 -14.85 3.69
C PHE A 527 6.18 -14.12 4.66
N GLN A 528 7.44 -14.52 4.69
CA GLN A 528 8.43 -13.95 5.59
C GLN A 528 9.78 -13.83 4.87
N VAL A 529 10.53 -12.78 5.17
CA VAL A 529 11.95 -12.66 4.79
C VAL A 529 12.77 -12.31 6.02
N ARG A 530 13.96 -12.91 6.12
CA ARG A 530 14.83 -12.82 7.29
C ARG A 530 16.15 -12.17 6.91
N ALA A 531 16.61 -11.26 7.75
CA ALA A 531 17.92 -10.65 7.58
C ALA A 531 18.68 -10.51 8.89
N LEU A 532 19.99 -10.68 8.84
CA LEU A 532 20.90 -10.27 9.90
C LEU A 532 21.22 -8.79 9.69
N ALA A 533 21.06 -7.98 10.75
CA ALA A 533 21.77 -6.71 10.82
C ALA A 533 23.26 -7.06 10.70
N ARG A 534 24.01 -6.42 9.80
CA ARG A 534 25.46 -6.67 9.72
C ARG A 534 26.07 -6.18 11.04
N PRO A 535 26.60 -7.04 11.92
CA PRO A 535 27.55 -6.54 12.89
C PRO A 535 28.78 -6.19 12.08
N GLU A 536 29.13 -4.90 12.01
CA GLU A 536 30.40 -4.51 11.42
C GLU A 536 31.49 -5.16 12.29
N LEU A 537 32.10 -6.24 11.77
CA LEU A 537 33.32 -6.78 12.34
C LEU A 537 34.37 -5.71 12.11
N VAL A 538 34.97 -5.24 13.18
CA VAL A 538 35.93 -4.16 13.17
C VAL A 538 37.23 -4.63 13.78
N VAL A 539 38.33 -4.30 13.10
CA VAL A 539 39.69 -4.38 13.64
C VAL A 539 40.08 -2.97 14.06
N VAL A 540 40.30 -2.78 15.36
CA VAL A 540 40.80 -1.54 15.94
C VAL A 540 42.26 -1.68 16.28
N GLN A 541 43.08 -0.75 15.81
CA GLN A 541 44.47 -0.61 16.18
C GLN A 541 44.67 0.69 16.94
N ILE A 542 45.01 0.59 18.23
CA ILE A 542 45.25 1.74 19.11
C ILE A 542 46.73 1.78 19.52
N PRO A 543 47.46 2.88 19.25
CA PRO A 543 48.76 3.11 19.87
C PRO A 543 48.52 3.44 21.35
N VAL A 544 48.97 2.59 22.27
CA VAL A 544 48.85 2.76 23.72
C VAL A 544 50.11 3.38 24.30
N ASN A 545 49.97 4.42 25.13
CA ASN A 545 51.09 5.07 25.80
C ASN A 545 51.64 4.20 26.95
N LEU A 546 52.92 3.83 26.86
CA LEU A 546 53.66 3.03 27.85
C LEU A 546 54.69 3.87 28.62
N SER A 547 54.48 5.18 28.76
CA SER A 547 55.41 6.02 29.51
C SER A 547 55.20 5.93 31.03
N ASP A 548 56.30 6.00 31.78
CA ASP A 548 56.28 6.16 33.25
C ASP A 548 55.80 7.55 33.70
N ARG A 549 55.49 8.44 32.76
CA ARG A 549 55.10 9.82 33.00
C ARG A 549 53.60 9.97 32.82
N VAL A 550 52.90 10.20 33.92
CA VAL A 550 51.47 10.46 33.94
C VAL A 550 51.23 11.94 33.72
N GLU A 551 50.75 12.29 32.54
CA GLU A 551 50.30 13.64 32.20
C GLU A 551 48.79 13.77 32.42
N ARG A 552 48.33 14.86 33.04
CA ARG A 552 46.90 15.14 33.18
C ARG A 552 46.66 16.55 32.64
N PRO A 553 45.52 16.81 31.95
CA PRO A 553 45.18 18.16 31.54
C PRO A 553 45.27 19.13 32.72
N PHE A 554 45.96 20.26 32.53
CA PHE A 554 46.10 21.34 33.52
C PHE A 554 46.76 20.94 34.86
N ARG A 555 47.58 19.89 34.89
CA ARG A 555 48.35 19.47 36.08
C ARG A 555 49.81 19.19 35.74
N LYS A 556 50.69 19.41 36.72
CA LYS A 556 52.11 19.09 36.59
C LYS A 556 52.28 17.57 36.41
N PRO A 557 53.06 17.11 35.40
CA PRO A 557 53.31 15.69 35.19
C PRO A 557 53.94 15.01 36.40
N ILE A 558 53.52 13.77 36.67
CA ILE A 558 54.05 12.95 37.77
C ILE A 558 54.73 11.72 37.16
N LYS A 559 55.92 11.38 37.66
CA LYS A 559 56.63 10.16 37.25
C LYS A 559 56.31 9.04 38.23
N VAL A 560 55.74 7.96 37.72
CA VAL A 560 55.46 6.73 38.47
C VAL A 560 56.40 5.65 37.93
N LYS A 561 57.37 5.25 38.74
CA LYS A 561 58.38 4.25 38.34
C LYS A 561 57.70 2.93 37.98
N ASN A 562 58.04 2.35 36.82
CA ASN A 562 57.55 1.08 36.29
C ASN A 562 56.06 1.05 35.87
N LEU A 563 55.42 2.21 35.69
CA LEU A 563 54.04 2.26 35.24
C LEU A 563 53.91 1.74 33.81
N GLY A 564 54.84 2.11 32.92
CA GLY A 564 54.84 1.67 31.52
C GLY A 564 54.88 0.15 31.38
N GLU A 565 55.75 -0.50 32.17
CA GLU A 565 55.85 -1.96 32.24
C GLU A 565 54.55 -2.59 32.74
N THR A 566 53.92 -1.98 33.76
CA THR A 566 52.66 -2.49 34.31
C THR A 566 51.52 -2.40 33.29
N ILE A 567 51.46 -1.32 32.50
CA ILE A 567 50.47 -1.15 31.41
C ILE A 567 50.68 -2.23 30.35
N TYR A 568 51.93 -2.45 29.93
CA TYR A 568 52.27 -3.44 28.91
C TYR A 568 51.91 -4.86 29.35
N GLN A 569 52.29 -5.28 30.57
CA GLN A 569 51.97 -6.61 31.08
C GLN A 569 50.46 -6.83 31.20
N SER A 570 49.72 -5.85 31.72
CA SER A 570 48.26 -5.97 31.83
C SER A 570 47.55 -6.07 30.49
N LEU A 571 48.07 -5.44 29.44
CA LEU A 571 47.55 -5.63 28.09
C LEU A 571 47.96 -7.01 27.58
N LYS A 572 49.22 -7.41 27.76
CA LYS A 572 49.75 -8.69 27.28
C LYS A 572 49.01 -9.88 27.87
N ASP A 573 48.64 -9.81 29.14
CA ASP A 573 47.80 -10.80 29.84
C ASP A 573 46.39 -10.93 29.23
N LYS A 574 45.92 -9.92 28.50
CA LYS A 574 44.63 -9.92 27.80
C LYS A 574 44.73 -10.42 26.36
N GLU A 575 45.92 -10.63 25.81
CA GLU A 575 46.09 -11.18 24.47
C GLU A 575 45.43 -12.56 24.35
N GLY A 576 44.56 -12.73 23.35
CA GLY A 576 43.74 -13.94 23.18
C GLY A 576 42.47 -14.02 24.04
N ASN A 577 42.26 -13.09 24.98
CA ASN A 577 41.06 -13.06 25.82
C ASN A 577 39.95 -12.19 25.22
N ALA A 578 38.70 -12.53 25.52
CA ALA A 578 37.53 -11.73 25.18
C ALA A 578 37.49 -10.44 26.03
N VAL A 579 37.25 -9.31 25.38
CA VAL A 579 37.25 -7.98 26.00
C VAL A 579 36.12 -7.10 25.46
N THR A 580 35.67 -6.17 26.29
CA THR A 580 34.87 -5.00 25.86
C THR A 580 35.79 -3.79 25.74
N LEU A 581 36.02 -3.35 24.51
CA LEU A 581 36.74 -2.12 24.20
C LEU A 581 35.71 -0.98 24.11
N GLU A 582 35.92 0.09 24.89
CA GLU A 582 35.14 1.32 24.73
C GLU A 582 36.09 2.49 24.49
N ILE A 583 35.87 3.18 23.38
CA ILE A 583 36.63 4.33 22.90
C ILE A 583 35.81 5.58 23.20
N TYR A 584 36.43 6.62 23.75
CA TYR A 584 35.71 7.84 24.14
C TYR A 584 35.69 8.92 23.05
N ASP A 585 36.53 8.80 22.02
CA ASP A 585 36.60 9.70 20.88
C ASP A 585 37.23 9.00 19.65
N PRO A 586 36.44 8.59 18.64
CA PRO A 586 34.97 8.63 18.59
C PRO A 586 34.35 7.72 19.66
N ALA A 587 33.12 8.04 20.12
CA ALA A 587 32.41 7.26 21.12
C ALA A 587 31.91 5.93 20.53
N GLU A 588 32.65 4.84 20.76
CA GLU A 588 32.34 3.51 20.20
C GLU A 588 32.53 2.40 21.25
N ILE A 589 31.66 1.38 21.22
CA ILE A 589 31.79 0.16 22.03
C ILE A 589 31.96 -1.04 21.10
N ILE A 590 32.98 -1.84 21.36
CA ILE A 590 33.35 -3.01 20.55
C ILE A 590 33.53 -4.21 21.49
N ARG A 591 32.84 -5.30 21.20
CA ARG A 591 33.00 -6.57 21.93
C ARG A 591 33.76 -7.55 21.05
N GLY A 592 34.88 -8.05 21.55
CA GLY A 592 35.80 -8.83 20.71
C GLY A 592 36.89 -9.52 21.49
N VAL A 593 37.99 -9.82 20.81
CA VAL A 593 39.19 -10.44 21.38
C VAL A 593 40.39 -9.52 21.11
N VAL A 594 41.30 -9.42 22.08
CA VAL A 594 42.60 -8.80 21.84
C VAL A 594 43.42 -9.73 20.95
N GLU A 595 43.53 -9.39 19.67
CA GLU A 595 44.21 -10.23 18.67
C GLU A 595 45.72 -10.26 18.88
N LYS A 596 46.31 -9.09 19.11
CA LYS A 596 47.75 -8.97 19.38
C LYS A 596 48.11 -7.66 20.07
N ILE A 597 49.22 -7.69 20.79
CA ILE A 597 49.90 -6.48 21.26
C ILE A 597 51.34 -6.47 20.74
N SER A 598 51.70 -5.42 20.03
CA SER A 598 53.05 -5.29 19.49
C SER A 598 54.08 -5.15 20.61
N TYR A 599 55.32 -5.57 20.34
CA TYR A 599 56.44 -5.20 21.20
C TYR A 599 56.53 -3.68 21.35
N PRO A 600 57.00 -3.18 22.50
CA PRO A 600 57.10 -1.74 22.72
C PRO A 600 58.04 -1.06 21.73
N ILE A 601 57.53 -0.02 21.07
CA ILE A 601 58.25 0.78 20.09
C ILE A 601 58.74 2.04 20.79
N GLN A 602 60.02 2.36 20.62
CA GLN A 602 60.61 3.60 21.11
C GLN A 602 60.56 4.68 20.03
N SER A 603 60.08 5.87 20.38
CA SER A 603 60.14 7.02 19.48
C SER A 603 61.08 8.10 19.98
N ASN A 604 61.89 8.58 19.04
CA ASN A 604 62.76 9.75 19.13
C ASN A 604 63.76 9.72 20.32
N PRO A 605 64.82 8.90 20.23
CA PRO A 605 65.78 8.72 21.32
C PRO A 605 66.65 9.95 21.65
N ASN A 606 66.62 11.02 20.82
CA ASN A 606 67.59 12.13 20.88
C ASN A 606 67.08 13.44 21.52
N ILE A 607 65.85 13.49 22.06
CA ILE A 607 65.33 14.69 22.75
C ILE A 607 64.63 14.29 24.05
N GLY A 608 65.38 14.20 25.16
CA GLY A 608 64.97 14.38 26.58
C GLY A 608 63.75 13.65 27.19
N SER A 609 62.84 13.06 26.40
CA SER A 609 61.59 12.42 26.82
C SER A 609 61.26 11.28 25.85
N VAL A 610 61.80 10.10 26.13
CA VAL A 610 61.51 8.89 25.35
C VAL A 610 60.04 8.51 25.56
N THR A 611 59.24 8.61 24.50
CA THR A 611 57.85 8.12 24.53
C THR A 611 57.86 6.69 24.00
N GLN A 612 57.51 5.73 24.85
CA GLN A 612 57.35 4.32 24.51
C GLN A 612 55.87 4.03 24.31
N TYR A 613 55.53 3.26 23.27
CA TYR A 613 54.15 2.87 22.99
C TYR A 613 54.08 1.44 22.45
N ALA A 614 52.91 0.81 22.53
CA ALA A 614 52.63 -0.47 21.86
C ALA A 614 51.32 -0.36 21.07
N ILE A 615 51.17 -1.15 20.02
CA ILE A 615 49.95 -1.19 19.22
C ILE A 615 49.06 -2.32 19.76
N LEU A 616 47.93 -1.94 20.34
CA LEU A 616 46.86 -2.85 20.72
C LEU A 616 45.97 -3.11 19.50
N THR A 617 45.83 -4.36 19.08
CA THR A 617 44.89 -4.77 18.03
C THR A 617 43.72 -5.54 18.64
N VAL A 618 42.50 -5.03 18.49
CA VAL A 618 41.26 -5.69 18.94
C VAL A 618 40.42 -6.02 17.72
N ARG A 619 39.95 -7.27 17.61
CA ARG A 619 39.01 -7.69 16.58
C ARG A 619 37.69 -8.03 17.25
N GLY A 620 36.61 -7.39 16.84
CA GLY A 620 35.30 -7.57 17.46
C GLY A 620 34.16 -7.02 16.64
N THR A 621 32.97 -7.01 17.20
CA THR A 621 31.77 -6.42 16.59
C THR A 621 31.43 -5.11 17.27
N ARG A 622 31.07 -4.09 16.48
CA ARG A 622 30.48 -2.85 17.02
C ARG A 622 29.18 -3.18 17.76
N GLN A 623 28.98 -2.53 18.89
CA GLN A 623 27.76 -2.63 19.69
C GLN A 623 27.03 -1.28 19.66
N GLU A 624 25.70 -1.32 19.58
CA GLU A 624 24.90 -0.11 19.70
C GLU A 624 25.07 0.49 21.11
N THR A 625 25.33 1.80 21.16
CA THR A 625 25.35 2.57 22.40
C THR A 625 23.92 2.81 22.85
N PHE A 626 23.40 1.93 23.70
CA PHE A 626 22.16 2.23 24.42
C PHE A 626 22.41 3.41 25.35
N SER A 627 21.57 4.44 25.28
CA SER A 627 21.50 5.41 26.38
C SER A 627 21.16 4.65 27.66
N GLN A 628 21.87 4.97 28.73
CA GLN A 628 21.53 4.46 30.05
C GLN A 628 20.07 4.85 30.33
N ILE A 629 19.18 3.88 30.58
CA ILE A 629 17.79 4.16 30.93
C ILE A 629 17.82 5.00 32.20
N THR A 630 17.48 6.28 32.07
CA THR A 630 17.31 7.14 33.24
C THR A 630 15.89 6.95 33.78
N SER A 631 15.67 7.24 35.05
CA SER A 631 14.34 7.15 35.67
C SER A 631 13.27 8.04 34.99
N GLY A 632 13.66 8.87 34.01
CA GLY A 632 12.75 9.66 33.17
C GLY A 632 12.16 8.90 31.98
N ASP A 633 12.68 7.73 31.60
CA ASP A 633 12.35 7.05 30.34
C ASP A 633 11.38 5.85 30.51
N ILE A 634 10.78 5.66 31.69
CA ILE A 634 9.82 4.58 31.95
C ILE A 634 8.55 5.14 32.60
N LEU A 635 7.48 5.30 31.81
CA LEU A 635 6.13 5.36 32.33
C LEU A 635 5.64 3.92 32.57
N GLY A 636 5.41 3.54 33.83
CA GLY A 636 4.55 2.38 34.14
C GLY A 636 5.12 1.26 35.02
N VAL A 637 6.35 1.34 35.54
CA VAL A 637 6.89 0.29 36.41
C VAL A 637 7.04 0.78 37.85
N ASN A 638 5.92 0.94 38.56
CA ASN A 638 5.92 1.28 39.98
C ASN A 638 5.09 0.31 40.84
N GLY A 639 5.05 -0.97 40.45
CA GLY A 639 4.17 -1.96 41.10
C GLY A 639 4.76 -3.32 41.47
N PHE A 640 5.56 -3.98 40.61
CA PHE A 640 5.71 -5.44 40.72
C PHE A 640 7.10 -6.03 40.41
N SER A 641 8.20 -5.28 40.50
CA SER A 641 9.54 -5.90 40.28
C SER A 641 10.63 -5.30 41.15
N ILE A 642 11.46 -6.17 41.74
CA ILE A 642 12.72 -5.81 42.39
C ILE A 642 13.82 -5.90 41.32
N MET A 643 14.44 -4.78 40.97
CA MET A 643 15.61 -4.77 40.11
C MET A 643 16.84 -5.30 40.87
N ARG A 644 17.59 -6.22 40.26
CA ARG A 644 18.98 -6.52 40.65
C ARG A 644 19.90 -5.93 39.60
N PHE A 645 20.75 -5.00 40.01
CA PHE A 645 21.86 -4.51 39.20
C PHE A 645 22.90 -5.63 39.09
N GLY A 646 23.29 -5.96 37.86
CA GLY A 646 24.39 -6.86 37.52
C GLY A 646 25.12 -6.29 36.32
#